data_AF-A0A453C0X4-F1
#
_entry.id   AF-A0A453C0X4-F1
#
_cell.length_a   1.000
_cell.length_b   1.000
_cell.length_c   1.000
_cell.angle_alpha   90.00
_cell.angle_beta   90.00
_cell.angle_gamma   90.00
#
_symmetry.space_group_name_H-M   'P 1'
#
loop_
_entity.id
_entity.type
_entity.pdbx_description
1 polymer ?
#
loop_
_entity_poly.entity_id
_entity_poly.type
_entity_poly.pdbx_seq_one_letter_code
_entity_poly.pdbx_strand_id
1 'polypeptide(L)'
;KKLNSRGEGKNKGETSGGVKQRRKQGRRRRKRGDFLRDSPARETEGSLIGAVMGVREPVAMEIPAEEGAAARVPPRIRRRLLEGRASGGGGPSSAEEIEAKLKEADHRRQQFHDWLSCKARKKPRSPSWSSQEEDYGQRLEARLQAAEQKRLSLLAKAQNRLAKLDELRQAAKNDVEMRFEKEKEELETRVESRVRQAEENRMRLLHADMQRRAALKERTERSLVQKATSESKYTERVRSAILAKRAAAEKKRLALLEAEKRKARARLMHIRQAAMTVSSQREAERIKLKEHLDSKLQRAKRKRAEYLKQRGSPCSSAHADYIKHADFLSRKLARCWRSFVKSRKTTLALAQAYDALGINEKSVKSMPFEELAMLMGSPTALEATKALLDRFERRLTLCQSANSSSAENIDHLLKRLATPKRKAPPSRDGRTRVAAKRPARTSETSRLSRYSLRVVLCAYMILAHPSAVLSGDGEQEQLLMESAANFVREFELLVKTILEGPGRTSRQPSLDGAESSSCQKSYDVASQSKFKTQLVNFDKAWCTYLYGFVVWKVKDARSLEGDLVRAACKLELSMMQTCKLTADGQSHNLTHDMKAIQKQVSDDQKLLREKVQHLSGDAGIERMDSALSDARSKFFEAKENGSPLAAPVANVCTPLRIDSSGKLPPTEVNMNSKTDAEGSRSVVRSLFGASGASSSTSPVNLPTENEQMVNEMLHEDGGAIAGNSNDARTIEKDFQDKVRETMEKAFWDVVTDSMRGDKPDYSQLINLVKEVRDSLHDLAPKEWKEEIYENIDLEILSQVLESGSQDTQYLGQILQYSLDMVRKLSAAAKDDEMKASHDKLLSELAASSEDTDNGVSSFVIAVIKGLRFTLEEIKQLQVEVSKAYVQLMQPTIKGSAGVEYLQKAFGDRYGPPANASASLPVTLQWISASKSIVDGEWSEHLGSLSVLPAANHV
;
A
#
# COMPACT_ATOMS: atom_id res chain seq x y z
N LYS A 1 -17.03 -31.22 -67.32
CA LYS A 1 -17.87 -31.46 -68.53
C LYS A 1 -18.96 -32.44 -68.13
N LYS A 2 -20.23 -32.11 -68.46
CA LYS A 2 -21.52 -32.64 -67.92
C LYS A 2 -21.77 -32.21 -66.47
N LEU A 3 -22.82 -31.49 -66.08
CA LEU A 3 -23.98 -30.84 -66.71
C LEU A 3 -24.19 -29.52 -65.91
N ASN A 4 -24.26 -28.35 -66.55
CA ASN A 4 -25.49 -27.59 -66.90
C ASN A 4 -26.54 -27.49 -65.77
N SER A 5 -27.19 -26.36 -65.47
CA SER A 5 -27.11 -24.94 -65.88
C SER A 5 -28.44 -24.30 -65.43
N ARG A 6 -28.42 -23.01 -65.02
CA ARG A 6 -29.52 -22.02 -65.11
C ARG A 6 -30.81 -22.32 -64.30
N GLY A 7 -31.45 -21.37 -63.61
CA GLY A 7 -31.50 -19.92 -63.79
C GLY A 7 -32.90 -19.54 -64.28
N GLU A 8 -33.71 -18.94 -63.40
CA GLU A 8 -34.94 -18.15 -63.61
C GLU A 8 -35.54 -17.88 -62.21
N GLY A 9 -36.15 -16.77 -61.83
CA GLY A 9 -36.52 -15.53 -62.53
C GLY A 9 -37.58 -14.78 -61.67
N LYS A 10 -37.34 -13.48 -61.43
CA LYS A 10 -38.30 -12.34 -61.33
C LYS A 10 -39.73 -12.57 -60.76
N ASN A 11 -40.14 -11.73 -59.79
CA ASN A 11 -41.00 -10.53 -60.03
C ASN A 11 -41.48 -9.78 -58.77
N LYS A 12 -41.42 -8.44 -58.86
CA LYS A 12 -42.36 -7.36 -58.45
C LYS A 12 -42.87 -7.26 -56.99
N GLY A 13 -42.99 -6.07 -56.38
CA GLY A 13 -42.91 -4.71 -56.93
C GLY A 13 -42.96 -3.57 -55.88
N GLU A 14 -42.93 -2.35 -56.42
CA GLU A 14 -43.51 -1.08 -55.91
C GLU A 14 -42.95 -0.51 -54.59
N THR A 15 -42.60 0.77 -54.41
CA THR A 15 -42.74 2.03 -55.18
C THR A 15 -41.83 3.10 -54.53
N SER A 16 -41.41 4.07 -55.35
CA SER A 16 -41.01 5.48 -55.08
C SER A 16 -41.40 6.06 -53.70
N GLY A 17 -40.71 6.98 -53.03
CA GLY A 17 -39.77 8.04 -53.43
C GLY A 17 -39.61 9.00 -52.23
N GLY A 18 -38.56 9.83 -52.24
CA GLY A 18 -38.09 10.54 -51.05
C GLY A 18 -38.67 11.94 -50.77
N VAL A 19 -38.07 12.52 -49.71
CA VAL A 19 -37.90 13.94 -49.37
C VAL A 19 -38.93 14.61 -48.43
N LYS A 20 -38.37 15.13 -47.32
CA LYS A 20 -38.75 16.29 -46.47
C LYS A 20 -40.14 16.93 -46.69
N GLN A 21 -40.93 17.10 -45.63
CA GLN A 21 -41.07 18.33 -44.81
C GLN A 21 -42.31 18.32 -43.89
N ARG A 22 -42.15 18.96 -42.73
CA ARG A 22 -43.12 19.62 -41.82
C ARG A 22 -44.58 19.83 -42.32
N ARG A 23 -45.56 19.58 -41.42
CA ARG A 23 -46.59 20.52 -40.85
C ARG A 23 -47.74 19.68 -40.24
N LYS A 24 -48.04 19.75 -38.94
CA LYS A 24 -48.83 20.73 -38.16
C LYS A 24 -50.35 20.70 -38.40
N GLN A 25 -51.08 20.78 -37.27
CA GLN A 25 -52.52 21.01 -37.01
C GLN A 25 -53.40 19.74 -37.01
N GLY A 26 -54.31 19.47 -36.05
CA GLY A 26 -54.77 20.20 -34.86
C GLY A 26 -56.31 20.09 -34.73
N ARG A 27 -56.82 19.64 -33.56
CA ARG A 27 -58.08 20.05 -32.87
C ARG A 27 -58.43 19.05 -31.75
N ARG A 28 -58.32 19.47 -30.46
CA ARG A 28 -59.40 19.92 -29.51
C ARG A 28 -60.25 18.74 -28.98
N ARG A 29 -60.47 18.49 -27.67
CA ARG A 29 -60.74 19.41 -26.53
C ARG A 29 -60.79 18.66 -25.16
N ARG A 30 -60.68 19.43 -24.05
CA ARG A 30 -60.95 19.17 -22.58
C ARG A 30 -59.83 18.43 -21.78
N LYS A 31 -59.25 18.87 -20.65
CA LYS A 31 -59.25 20.07 -19.76
C LYS A 31 -57.87 20.06 -19.02
N ARG A 32 -57.20 21.21 -18.80
CA ARG A 32 -56.03 21.40 -17.89
C ARG A 32 -56.05 22.84 -17.32
N GLY A 33 -55.70 23.01 -16.04
CA GLY A 33 -55.28 24.28 -15.38
C GLY A 33 -53.78 24.19 -15.03
N ASP A 34 -52.94 25.23 -15.22
CA ASP A 34 -52.73 26.48 -14.44
C ASP A 34 -51.97 26.18 -13.12
N PHE A 35 -50.75 26.65 -12.85
CA PHE A 35 -50.31 28.06 -12.75
C PHE A 35 -48.81 28.28 -13.04
N LEU A 36 -48.49 29.53 -13.38
CA LEU A 36 -47.27 30.09 -13.95
C LEU A 36 -46.14 30.40 -12.94
N ARG A 37 -44.93 30.49 -13.52
CA ARG A 37 -43.72 31.18 -13.06
C ARG A 37 -43.76 32.63 -13.54
N ASP A 38 -43.18 33.57 -12.78
CA ASP A 38 -42.67 34.84 -13.32
C ASP A 38 -41.28 35.18 -12.75
N SER A 39 -40.44 35.75 -13.60
CA SER A 39 -39.15 36.41 -13.29
C SER A 39 -39.38 37.94 -13.28
N PRO A 40 -38.37 38.81 -13.00
CA PRO A 40 -37.39 39.16 -14.04
C PRO A 40 -35.97 39.50 -13.52
N ALA A 41 -35.10 39.85 -14.47
CA ALA A 41 -33.64 40.00 -14.40
C ALA A 41 -33.14 41.46 -14.50
N ARG A 42 -31.86 41.70 -14.13
CA ARG A 42 -30.86 42.75 -14.57
C ARG A 42 -31.28 44.23 -14.42
N GLU A 43 -30.47 45.25 -14.13
CA GLU A 43 -29.04 45.67 -14.08
C GLU A 43 -29.10 46.97 -13.21
N THR A 44 -28.17 47.40 -12.34
CA THR A 44 -26.91 48.15 -12.57
C THR A 44 -26.46 48.73 -11.20
N GLU A 45 -25.14 48.84 -10.99
CA GLU A 45 -24.42 49.88 -10.23
C GLU A 45 -24.75 50.18 -8.75
N GLY A 46 -23.78 49.87 -7.88
CA GLY A 46 -23.03 50.89 -7.11
C GLY A 46 -23.74 51.73 -6.04
N SER A 47 -23.19 51.64 -4.82
CA SER A 47 -22.99 52.74 -3.85
C SER A 47 -23.88 52.79 -2.59
N LEU A 48 -23.22 52.50 -1.47
CA LEU A 48 -23.20 53.24 -0.19
C LEU A 48 -24.47 53.43 0.67
N ILE A 49 -24.31 52.97 1.92
CA ILE A 49 -24.77 53.54 3.20
C ILE A 49 -26.25 53.39 3.55
N GLY A 50 -26.46 52.62 4.64
CA GLY A 50 -27.26 53.11 5.76
C GLY A 50 -28.70 52.62 5.87
N ALA A 51 -29.09 52.41 7.14
CA ALA A 51 -30.44 52.40 7.68
C ALA A 51 -31.31 51.14 7.45
N VAL A 52 -31.39 50.35 8.52
CA VAL A 52 -32.52 49.46 8.86
C VAL A 52 -33.56 50.30 9.63
N MET A 53 -34.76 50.49 9.06
CA MET A 53 -35.98 51.03 9.68
C MET A 53 -37.17 50.37 8.96
N GLY A 54 -38.01 49.55 9.59
CA GLY A 54 -39.19 49.93 10.40
C GLY A 54 -40.32 48.96 10.01
N VAL A 55 -41.39 48.68 10.75
CA VAL A 55 -42.22 49.44 11.70
C VAL A 55 -43.09 48.37 12.44
N ARG A 56 -43.24 48.33 13.77
CA ARG A 56 -44.13 49.10 14.69
C ARG A 56 -43.73 48.73 16.14
N GLU A 57 -43.23 49.65 16.98
CA GLU A 57 -43.92 50.63 17.88
C GLU A 57 -44.74 50.02 19.05
N PRO A 58 -44.79 50.65 20.25
CA PRO A 58 -43.70 51.25 21.02
C PRO A 58 -43.73 50.85 22.52
N VAL A 59 -42.56 50.87 23.16
CA VAL A 59 -42.36 50.73 24.60
C VAL A 59 -42.63 52.07 25.27
N ALA A 60 -43.58 52.12 26.21
CA ALA A 60 -43.76 53.24 27.12
C ALA A 60 -43.05 52.91 28.45
N MET A 61 -41.96 53.64 28.73
CA MET A 61 -41.40 53.78 30.06
C MET A 61 -41.84 55.14 30.60
N GLU A 62 -42.51 55.17 31.74
CA GLU A 62 -42.57 56.36 32.59
C GLU A 62 -42.36 55.98 34.06
N ILE A 63 -41.60 56.86 34.71
CA ILE A 63 -40.94 56.81 36.01
C ILE A 63 -41.92 57.31 37.09
N PRO A 64 -41.96 56.75 38.33
CA PRO A 64 -42.54 57.48 39.45
C PRO A 64 -41.48 58.37 40.10
N ALA A 65 -41.67 59.68 40.01
CA ALA A 65 -40.94 60.67 40.80
C ALA A 65 -41.76 61.04 42.05
N GLU A 66 -41.07 61.11 43.19
CA GLU A 66 -41.59 61.58 44.47
C GLU A 66 -41.66 63.12 44.58
N GLU A 67 -42.41 63.53 45.61
CA GLU A 67 -42.49 64.85 46.29
C GLU A 67 -43.36 65.98 45.73
N GLY A 68 -44.20 66.55 46.62
CA GLY A 68 -44.57 67.98 46.56
C GLY A 68 -46.04 68.39 46.76
N ALA A 69 -46.55 68.26 47.99
CA ALA A 69 -47.57 69.09 48.66
C ALA A 69 -48.62 69.92 47.87
N ALA A 70 -49.92 69.65 48.12
CA ALA A 70 -50.91 70.70 48.47
C ALA A 70 -52.23 70.13 49.04
N ALA A 71 -52.61 70.65 50.21
CA ALA A 71 -53.97 70.70 50.79
C ALA A 71 -54.77 69.39 50.97
N ARG A 72 -54.42 68.62 52.02
CA ARG A 72 -55.31 67.61 52.60
C ARG A 72 -56.54 68.27 53.25
N VAL A 73 -57.73 68.00 52.70
CA VAL A 73 -58.98 68.14 53.45
C VAL A 73 -58.99 67.08 54.57
N PRO A 74 -59.26 67.43 55.85
CA PRO A 74 -59.25 66.49 56.95
C PRO A 74 -60.20 65.29 56.73
N PRO A 75 -59.81 64.05 57.13
CA PRO A 75 -60.59 62.82 56.91
C PRO A 75 -62.04 62.87 57.42
N ARG A 76 -62.31 63.71 58.43
CA ARG A 76 -63.67 63.96 58.96
C ARG A 76 -64.63 64.55 57.93
N ILE A 77 -64.15 65.34 56.97
CA ILE A 77 -64.98 66.00 55.94
C ILE A 77 -65.23 65.04 54.77
N ARG A 78 -64.23 64.23 54.38
CA ARG A 78 -64.42 63.15 53.38
C ARG A 78 -65.42 62.10 53.85
N ARG A 79 -65.39 61.73 55.13
CA ARG A 79 -66.36 60.77 55.69
C ARG A 79 -67.79 61.33 55.67
N ARG A 80 -67.97 62.61 56.02
CA ARG A 80 -69.29 63.29 55.95
C ARG A 80 -69.84 63.45 54.52
N LEU A 81 -68.99 63.65 53.52
CA LEU A 81 -69.41 63.81 52.13
C LEU A 81 -69.73 62.46 51.43
N LEU A 82 -69.14 61.36 51.89
CA LEU A 82 -69.41 60.01 51.36
C LEU A 82 -70.49 59.23 52.13
N GLU A 83 -70.69 59.50 53.44
CA GLU A 83 -71.83 58.96 54.20
C GLU A 83 -73.17 59.56 53.76
N GLY A 84 -73.16 60.70 53.04
CA GLY A 84 -74.36 61.36 52.51
C GLY A 84 -75.04 60.67 51.32
N ARG A 85 -74.54 59.52 50.83
CA ARG A 85 -75.12 58.87 49.64
C ARG A 85 -75.47 57.38 49.76
N ALA A 86 -75.33 56.80 50.95
CA ALA A 86 -75.67 55.38 51.20
C ALA A 86 -76.51 55.14 52.47
N SER A 87 -77.24 56.16 52.92
CA SER A 87 -78.45 55.97 53.75
C SER A 87 -79.46 57.07 53.42
N GLY A 88 -79.93 57.05 52.17
CA GLY A 88 -81.09 57.81 51.69
C GLY A 88 -82.38 57.10 52.07
N GLY A 89 -82.60 56.91 53.37
CA GLY A 89 -83.86 56.53 53.99
C GLY A 89 -84.32 57.67 54.89
N GLY A 90 -84.43 58.86 54.33
CA GLY A 90 -84.94 60.06 54.98
C GLY A 90 -86.00 60.69 54.09
N GLY A 91 -87.18 60.07 54.05
CA GLY A 91 -88.39 60.83 53.80
C GLY A 91 -88.54 61.92 54.87
N PRO A 92 -89.44 62.91 54.68
CA PRO A 92 -89.67 63.93 55.71
C PRO A 92 -89.91 63.22 57.04
N SER A 93 -89.11 63.55 58.07
CA SER A 93 -89.23 62.98 59.41
C SER A 93 -90.70 63.01 59.80
N SER A 94 -91.29 61.83 60.01
CA SER A 94 -92.68 61.65 60.42
C SER A 94 -92.99 62.57 61.59
N ALA A 95 -94.21 63.10 61.68
CA ALA A 95 -94.65 63.94 62.80
C ALA A 95 -94.34 63.27 64.16
N GLU A 96 -94.41 61.93 64.22
CA GLU A 96 -94.07 61.12 65.40
C GLU A 96 -92.59 61.19 65.78
N GLU A 97 -91.69 61.32 64.80
CA GLU A 97 -90.24 61.39 65.03
C GLU A 97 -89.81 62.79 65.50
N ILE A 98 -90.51 63.82 65.04
CA ILE A 98 -90.41 65.19 65.55
C ILE A 98 -91.00 65.26 66.96
N GLU A 99 -92.16 64.64 67.19
CA GLU A 99 -92.79 64.57 68.51
C GLU A 99 -91.97 63.78 69.51
N ALA A 100 -91.31 62.69 69.10
CA ALA A 100 -90.37 61.94 69.96
C ALA A 100 -89.16 62.79 70.35
N LYS A 101 -88.57 63.52 69.39
CA LYS A 101 -87.45 64.43 69.67
C LYS A 101 -87.88 65.63 70.53
N LEU A 102 -89.12 66.10 70.38
CA LEU A 102 -89.70 67.14 71.24
C LEU A 102 -89.99 66.61 72.65
N LYS A 103 -90.57 65.42 72.80
CA LYS A 103 -90.75 64.74 74.09
C LYS A 103 -89.42 64.48 74.79
N GLU A 104 -88.38 64.13 74.05
CA GLU A 104 -87.03 63.97 74.61
C GLU A 104 -86.38 65.31 74.98
N ALA A 105 -86.66 66.38 74.23
CA ALA A 105 -86.26 67.72 74.62
C ALA A 105 -87.03 68.21 75.86
N ASP A 106 -88.32 67.88 75.98
CA ASP A 106 -89.14 68.19 77.14
C ASP A 106 -88.73 67.37 78.35
N HIS A 107 -88.40 66.10 78.19
CA HIS A 107 -87.84 65.27 79.25
C HIS A 107 -86.51 65.85 79.76
N ARG A 108 -85.64 66.33 78.86
CA ARG A 108 -84.41 67.06 79.24
C ARG A 108 -84.70 68.37 79.97
N ARG A 109 -85.73 69.13 79.56
CA ARG A 109 -86.19 70.33 80.27
C ARG A 109 -86.75 69.99 81.66
N GLN A 110 -87.49 68.89 81.78
CA GLN A 110 -88.05 68.41 83.04
C GLN A 110 -86.96 67.96 84.00
N GLN A 111 -85.98 67.18 83.54
CA GLN A 111 -84.79 66.83 84.32
C GLN A 111 -84.03 68.07 84.80
N PHE A 112 -83.98 69.14 83.99
CA PHE A 112 -83.36 70.40 84.38
C PHE A 112 -84.18 71.18 85.42
N HIS A 113 -85.52 71.23 85.28
CA HIS A 113 -86.41 71.85 86.26
C HIS A 113 -86.47 71.07 87.59
N ASP A 114 -86.43 69.75 87.55
CA ASP A 114 -86.33 68.87 88.73
C ASP A 114 -84.98 69.05 89.44
N TRP A 115 -83.90 69.22 88.67
CA TRP A 115 -82.59 69.55 89.22
C TRP A 115 -82.56 70.94 89.88
N LEU A 116 -83.22 71.95 89.28
CA LEU A 116 -83.37 73.28 89.88
C LEU A 116 -84.25 73.28 91.13
N SER A 117 -85.33 72.48 91.16
CA SER A 117 -86.21 72.35 92.32
C SER A 117 -85.55 71.61 93.49
N CYS A 118 -84.65 70.65 93.20
CA CYS A 118 -83.78 70.02 94.20
C CYS A 118 -82.78 71.01 94.85
N LYS A 119 -82.39 72.09 94.15
CA LYS A 119 -81.53 73.15 94.70
C LYS A 119 -82.27 74.20 95.54
N ALA A 120 -83.59 74.36 95.35
CA ALA A 120 -84.42 75.37 96.02
C ALA A 120 -85.16 74.87 97.28
N ARG A 121 -85.04 73.58 97.65
CA ARG A 121 -85.59 73.07 98.91
C ARG A 121 -84.65 73.37 100.08
N LYS A 122 -85.20 74.03 101.12
CA LYS A 122 -84.56 74.17 102.43
C LYS A 122 -84.21 72.79 102.98
N LYS A 123 -82.98 72.62 103.47
CA LYS A 123 -82.52 71.39 104.14
C LYS A 123 -83.54 70.97 105.22
N PRO A 124 -84.02 69.72 105.22
CA PRO A 124 -84.85 69.23 106.32
C PRO A 124 -84.02 69.18 107.61
N ARG A 125 -84.68 69.60 108.68
CA ARG A 125 -84.25 69.66 110.07
C ARG A 125 -83.54 68.36 110.49
N SER A 126 -82.34 68.49 111.05
CA SER A 126 -81.56 67.40 111.65
C SER A 126 -82.39 66.65 112.70
N PRO A 127 -82.27 65.32 112.83
CA PRO A 127 -82.92 64.56 113.90
C PRO A 127 -82.39 64.97 115.28
N SER A 128 -83.31 65.08 116.25
CA SER A 128 -83.06 65.26 117.68
C SER A 128 -82.27 64.08 118.24
N TRP A 129 -81.31 64.37 119.13
CA TRP A 129 -80.51 63.40 119.85
C TRP A 129 -81.34 62.66 120.91
N SER A 130 -81.21 61.33 121.01
CA SER A 130 -81.12 60.60 122.29
C SER A 130 -80.95 59.09 122.08
N SER A 131 -79.97 58.54 122.83
CA SER A 131 -79.78 57.14 123.25
C SER A 131 -79.64 56.06 122.17
N GLN A 132 -78.39 55.77 121.78
CA GLN A 132 -77.74 54.49 122.11
C GLN A 132 -76.27 54.56 121.68
N GLU A 133 -75.40 54.09 122.56
CA GLU A 133 -73.98 53.82 122.29
C GLU A 133 -73.84 52.95 121.04
N GLU A 134 -73.00 53.39 120.08
CA GLU A 134 -72.22 52.52 119.19
C GLU A 134 -71.21 53.35 118.35
N ASP A 135 -69.94 53.21 118.73
CA ASP A 135 -68.64 53.50 118.11
C ASP A 135 -68.50 54.50 116.94
N TYR A 136 -67.97 55.70 117.24
CA TYR A 136 -67.37 56.61 116.26
C TYR A 136 -66.23 55.98 115.42
N GLY A 137 -65.54 54.98 115.98
CA GLY A 137 -64.53 54.18 115.27
C GLY A 137 -65.12 53.45 114.06
N GLN A 138 -66.27 52.79 114.24
CA GLN A 138 -66.94 52.02 113.19
C GLN A 138 -67.39 52.92 112.01
N ARG A 139 -67.78 54.18 112.27
CA ARG A 139 -68.15 55.14 111.20
C ARG A 139 -66.95 55.64 110.39
N LEU A 140 -65.82 55.90 111.03
CA LEU A 140 -64.60 56.30 110.33
C LEU A 140 -64.07 55.12 109.50
N GLU A 141 -64.11 53.94 110.08
CA GLU A 141 -63.73 52.69 109.42
C GLU A 141 -64.61 52.41 108.19
N ALA A 142 -65.93 52.55 108.29
CA ALA A 142 -66.84 52.43 107.14
C ALA A 142 -66.54 53.46 106.02
N ARG A 143 -66.10 54.68 106.36
CA ARG A 143 -65.70 55.70 105.37
C ARG A 143 -64.36 55.39 104.70
N LEU A 144 -63.37 54.91 105.46
CA LEU A 144 -62.09 54.46 104.92
C LEU A 144 -62.27 53.23 104.02
N GLN A 145 -63.08 52.26 104.46
CA GLN A 145 -63.47 51.10 103.66
C GLN A 145 -64.18 51.52 102.37
N ALA A 146 -65.11 52.49 102.41
CA ALA A 146 -65.77 53.00 101.20
C ALA A 146 -64.79 53.73 100.26
N ALA A 147 -63.82 54.49 100.79
CA ALA A 147 -62.79 55.14 99.99
C ALA A 147 -61.81 54.13 99.37
N GLU A 148 -61.45 53.07 100.11
CA GLU A 148 -60.63 51.96 99.64
C GLU A 148 -61.35 51.17 98.54
N GLN A 149 -62.62 50.80 98.75
CA GLN A 149 -63.46 50.19 97.73
C GLN A 149 -63.56 51.06 96.47
N LYS A 150 -63.71 52.39 96.63
CA LYS A 150 -63.71 53.32 95.50
C LYS A 150 -62.37 53.36 94.78
N ARG A 151 -61.24 53.37 95.48
CA ARG A 151 -59.89 53.31 94.90
C ARG A 151 -59.68 52.00 94.13
N LEU A 152 -60.05 50.87 94.71
CA LEU A 152 -60.00 49.56 94.06
C LEU A 152 -60.89 49.52 92.82
N SER A 153 -62.08 50.12 92.87
CA SER A 153 -62.97 50.20 91.70
C SER A 153 -62.37 51.02 90.55
N LEU A 154 -61.64 52.10 90.85
CA LEU A 154 -60.97 52.93 89.84
C LEU A 154 -59.74 52.21 89.26
N LEU A 155 -58.97 51.52 90.09
CA LEU A 155 -57.86 50.69 89.64
C LEU A 155 -58.35 49.54 88.75
N ALA A 156 -59.42 48.84 89.14
CA ALA A 156 -60.05 47.81 88.33
C ALA A 156 -60.55 48.36 86.98
N LYS A 157 -61.16 49.55 86.96
CA LYS A 157 -61.57 50.21 85.71
C LYS A 157 -60.38 50.58 84.82
N ALA A 158 -59.27 51.05 85.40
CA ALA A 158 -58.06 51.38 84.66
C ALA A 158 -57.37 50.13 84.10
N GLN A 159 -57.24 49.07 84.91
CA GLN A 159 -56.72 47.77 84.49
C GLN A 159 -57.58 47.17 83.36
N ASN A 160 -58.90 47.20 83.50
CA ASN A 160 -59.82 46.74 82.44
C ASN A 160 -59.68 47.54 81.14
N ARG A 161 -59.39 48.85 81.22
CA ARG A 161 -59.15 49.68 80.03
C ARG A 161 -57.80 49.35 79.37
N LEU A 162 -56.76 49.11 80.17
CA LEU A 162 -55.44 48.69 79.68
C LEU A 162 -55.50 47.31 79.01
N ALA A 163 -56.16 46.34 79.65
CA ALA A 163 -56.38 45.01 79.09
C ALA A 163 -57.08 45.07 77.72
N LYS A 164 -58.13 45.87 77.58
CA LYS A 164 -58.81 46.09 76.29
C LYS A 164 -57.91 46.73 75.23
N LEU A 165 -57.00 47.62 75.60
CA LEU A 165 -56.05 48.22 74.65
C LEU A 165 -54.97 47.21 74.22
N ASP A 166 -54.51 46.36 75.12
CA ASP A 166 -53.58 45.28 74.80
C ASP A 166 -54.24 44.20 73.94
N GLU A 167 -55.50 43.82 74.20
CA GLU A 167 -56.30 42.96 73.33
C GLU A 167 -56.38 43.52 71.91
N LEU A 168 -56.66 44.83 71.75
CA LEU A 168 -56.69 45.49 70.44
C LEU A 168 -55.31 45.52 69.77
N ARG A 169 -54.23 45.72 70.54
CA ARG A 169 -52.85 45.69 70.00
C ARG A 169 -52.49 44.30 69.51
N GLN A 170 -52.82 43.25 70.27
CA GLN A 170 -52.58 41.86 69.88
C GLN A 170 -53.42 41.47 68.67
N ALA A 171 -54.70 41.87 68.62
CA ALA A 171 -55.55 41.65 67.46
C ALA A 171 -54.98 42.33 66.19
N ALA A 172 -54.50 43.57 66.30
CA ALA A 172 -53.86 44.27 65.19
C ALA A 172 -52.53 43.62 64.77
N LYS A 173 -51.72 43.15 65.73
CA LYS A 173 -50.48 42.42 65.45
C LYS A 173 -50.76 41.11 64.71
N ASN A 174 -51.71 40.32 65.20
CA ASN A 174 -52.10 39.05 64.58
C ASN A 174 -52.68 39.28 63.17
N ASP A 175 -53.50 40.32 62.96
CA ASP A 175 -54.04 40.62 61.63
C ASP A 175 -52.93 40.98 60.62
N VAL A 176 -51.85 41.65 61.05
CA VAL A 176 -50.69 41.94 60.20
C VAL A 176 -49.88 40.67 59.92
N GLU A 177 -49.62 39.84 60.93
CA GLU A 177 -48.92 38.56 60.76
C GLU A 177 -49.67 37.64 59.79
N MET A 178 -51.00 37.50 59.95
CA MET A 178 -51.84 36.70 59.05
C MET A 178 -51.83 37.21 57.60
N ARG A 179 -51.78 38.53 57.38
CA ARG A 179 -51.65 39.11 56.03
C ARG A 179 -50.30 38.78 55.41
N PHE A 180 -49.23 38.91 56.19
CA PHE A 180 -47.88 38.60 55.72
C PHE A 180 -47.72 37.12 55.40
N GLU A 181 -48.25 36.22 56.25
CA GLU A 181 -48.27 34.78 55.99
C GLU A 181 -49.05 34.46 54.71
N LYS A 182 -50.22 35.06 54.53
CA LYS A 182 -51.02 34.88 53.31
C LYS A 182 -50.29 35.38 52.05
N GLU A 183 -49.66 36.54 52.11
CA GLU A 183 -48.85 37.06 50.99
C GLU A 183 -47.66 36.17 50.68
N LYS A 184 -47.01 35.61 51.72
CA LYS A 184 -45.92 34.67 51.57
C LYS A 184 -46.38 33.38 50.88
N GLU A 185 -47.49 32.79 51.32
CA GLU A 185 -48.07 31.59 50.68
C GLU A 185 -48.47 31.86 49.21
N GLU A 186 -49.07 33.01 48.93
CA GLU A 186 -49.41 33.43 47.56
C GLU A 186 -48.16 33.61 46.68
N LEU A 187 -47.08 34.13 47.24
CA LEU A 187 -45.80 34.27 46.52
C LEU A 187 -45.11 32.92 46.32
N GLU A 188 -45.10 32.06 47.34
CA GLU A 188 -44.51 30.73 47.29
C GLU A 188 -45.18 29.89 46.19
N THR A 189 -46.52 29.85 46.15
CA THR A 189 -47.28 29.17 45.10
C THR A 189 -47.04 29.75 43.70
N ARG A 190 -46.87 31.08 43.57
CA ARG A 190 -46.51 31.73 42.30
C ARG A 190 -45.09 31.40 41.85
N VAL A 191 -44.13 31.33 42.77
CA VAL A 191 -42.75 30.95 42.45
C VAL A 191 -42.70 29.48 42.04
N GLU A 192 -43.33 28.59 42.81
CA GLU A 192 -43.41 27.16 42.49
C GLU A 192 -44.04 26.90 41.12
N SER A 193 -45.16 27.56 40.80
CA SER A 193 -45.81 27.40 39.50
C SER A 193 -44.92 27.88 38.36
N ARG A 194 -44.19 28.99 38.53
CA ARG A 194 -43.21 29.48 37.53
C ARG A 194 -42.02 28.53 37.37
N VAL A 195 -41.52 27.95 38.45
CA VAL A 195 -40.42 26.96 38.40
C VAL A 195 -40.88 25.71 37.66
N ARG A 196 -42.04 25.14 38.02
CA ARG A 196 -42.62 23.99 37.30
C ARG A 196 -42.83 24.30 35.81
N GLN A 197 -43.34 25.48 35.49
CA GLN A 197 -43.50 25.91 34.09
C GLN A 197 -42.16 26.04 33.35
N ALA A 198 -41.12 26.56 34.01
CA ALA A 198 -39.78 26.66 33.44
C ALA A 198 -39.15 25.28 33.21
N GLU A 199 -39.34 24.34 34.14
CA GLU A 199 -38.90 22.95 34.01
C GLU A 199 -39.62 22.24 32.85
N GLU A 200 -40.94 22.37 32.74
CA GLU A 200 -41.68 21.83 31.59
C GLU A 200 -41.19 22.41 30.26
N ASN A 201 -40.96 23.73 30.21
CA ASN A 201 -40.43 24.38 29.01
C ASN A 201 -39.03 23.85 28.66
N ARG A 202 -38.16 23.67 29.65
CA ARG A 202 -36.84 23.06 29.47
C ARG A 202 -36.94 21.64 28.94
N MET A 203 -37.83 20.82 29.50
CA MET A 203 -38.04 19.44 29.03
C MET A 203 -38.58 19.39 27.60
N ARG A 204 -39.49 20.29 27.22
CA ARG A 204 -39.99 20.39 25.84
C ARG A 204 -38.88 20.78 24.85
N LEU A 205 -38.00 21.70 25.21
CA LEU A 205 -36.84 22.08 24.39
C LEU A 205 -35.87 20.91 24.21
N LEU A 206 -35.50 20.24 25.30
CA LEU A 206 -34.64 19.06 25.25
C LEU A 206 -35.24 17.94 24.40
N HIS A 207 -36.54 17.71 24.52
CA HIS A 207 -37.25 16.71 23.73
C HIS A 207 -37.27 17.09 22.23
N ALA A 208 -37.52 18.36 21.89
CA ALA A 208 -37.46 18.84 20.52
C ALA A 208 -36.05 18.74 19.91
N ASP A 209 -35.01 19.01 20.69
CA ASP A 209 -33.62 18.83 20.27
C ASP A 209 -33.27 17.36 20.06
N MET A 210 -33.70 16.49 20.96
CA MET A 210 -33.52 15.04 20.83
C MET A 210 -34.22 14.51 19.57
N GLN A 211 -35.45 14.94 19.30
CA GLN A 211 -36.17 14.59 18.07
C GLN A 211 -35.47 15.09 16.81
N ARG A 212 -34.97 16.33 16.81
CA ARG A 212 -34.19 16.88 15.69
C ARG A 212 -32.92 16.08 15.43
N ARG A 213 -32.18 15.72 16.49
CA ARG A 213 -30.99 14.87 16.40
C ARG A 213 -31.33 13.47 15.87
N ALA A 214 -32.41 12.86 16.35
CA ALA A 214 -32.88 11.56 15.87
C ALA A 214 -33.25 11.61 14.38
N ALA A 215 -34.00 12.63 13.96
CA ALA A 215 -34.36 12.82 12.55
C ALA A 215 -33.15 13.07 11.65
N LEU A 216 -32.13 13.80 12.15
CA LEU A 216 -30.87 13.99 11.43
C LEU A 216 -30.13 12.66 11.26
N LYS A 217 -29.98 11.89 12.34
CA LYS A 217 -29.36 10.55 12.32
C LYS A 217 -30.06 9.64 11.31
N GLU A 218 -31.39 9.57 11.36
CA GLU A 218 -32.18 8.74 10.45
C GLU A 218 -32.04 9.18 8.98
N ARG A 219 -31.92 10.49 8.71
CA ARG A 219 -31.63 11.01 7.36
C ARG A 219 -30.23 10.62 6.89
N THR A 220 -29.23 10.73 7.76
CA THR A 220 -27.86 10.33 7.44
C THR A 220 -27.75 8.84 7.19
N GLU A 221 -28.39 8.01 8.02
CA GLU A 221 -28.45 6.56 7.86
C GLU A 221 -29.11 6.18 6.53
N ARG A 222 -30.27 6.78 6.19
CA ARG A 222 -30.93 6.55 4.90
C ARG A 222 -30.05 6.96 3.71
N SER A 223 -29.34 8.09 3.81
CA SER A 223 -28.43 8.55 2.75
C SER A 223 -27.26 7.58 2.57
N LEU A 224 -26.67 7.10 3.67
CA LEU A 224 -25.58 6.11 3.65
C LEU A 224 -26.04 4.79 3.05
N VAL A 225 -27.22 4.29 3.43
CA VAL A 225 -27.80 3.07 2.85
C VAL A 225 -28.04 3.24 1.35
N GLN A 226 -28.59 4.39 0.91
CA GLN A 226 -28.77 4.66 -0.52
C GLN A 226 -27.43 4.69 -1.26
N LYS A 227 -26.41 5.34 -0.70
CA LYS A 227 -25.07 5.36 -1.28
C LYS A 227 -24.49 3.94 -1.39
N ALA A 228 -24.54 3.16 -0.32
CA ALA A 228 -24.07 1.77 -0.29
C ALA A 228 -24.81 0.88 -1.32
N THR A 229 -26.12 1.03 -1.48
CA THR A 229 -26.87 0.28 -2.51
C THR A 229 -26.50 0.70 -3.93
N SER A 230 -26.21 1.97 -4.16
CA SER A 230 -25.78 2.46 -5.48
C SER A 230 -24.36 1.98 -5.84
N GLU A 231 -23.44 1.97 -4.86
CA GLU A 231 -22.09 1.44 -5.00
C GLU A 231 -22.13 -0.08 -5.25
N SER A 232 -22.95 -0.82 -4.49
CA SER A 232 -23.17 -2.25 -4.72
C SER A 232 -23.65 -2.53 -6.15
N LYS A 233 -24.70 -1.83 -6.63
CA LYS A 233 -25.19 -1.95 -8.01
C LYS A 233 -24.13 -1.62 -9.06
N TYR A 234 -23.27 -0.63 -8.80
CA TYR A 234 -22.16 -0.32 -9.68
C TYR A 234 -21.14 -1.47 -9.72
N THR A 235 -20.75 -2.00 -8.56
CA THR A 235 -19.81 -3.14 -8.49
C THR A 235 -20.36 -4.39 -9.19
N GLU A 236 -21.67 -4.67 -9.08
CA GLU A 236 -22.33 -5.76 -9.81
C GLU A 236 -22.28 -5.58 -11.33
N ARG A 237 -22.50 -4.36 -11.82
CA ARG A 237 -22.36 -4.05 -13.26
C ARG A 237 -20.92 -4.24 -13.74
N VAL A 238 -19.94 -3.80 -12.96
CA VAL A 238 -18.51 -3.99 -13.27
C VAL A 238 -18.16 -5.48 -13.30
N ARG A 239 -18.58 -6.26 -12.28
CA ARG A 239 -18.39 -7.72 -12.23
C ARG A 239 -19.02 -8.39 -13.45
N SER A 240 -20.25 -8.04 -13.79
CA SER A 240 -20.96 -8.57 -14.98
C SER A 240 -20.22 -8.25 -16.28
N ALA A 241 -19.69 -7.02 -16.42
CA ALA A 241 -18.91 -6.62 -17.59
C ALA A 241 -17.57 -7.37 -17.69
N ILE A 242 -16.89 -7.62 -16.56
CA ILE A 242 -15.66 -8.42 -16.52
C ILE A 242 -15.96 -9.86 -16.94
N LEU A 243 -17.02 -10.48 -16.39
CA LEU A 243 -17.43 -11.84 -16.77
C LEU A 243 -17.79 -11.94 -18.25
N ALA A 244 -18.52 -10.96 -18.80
CA ALA A 244 -18.83 -10.90 -20.22
C ALA A 244 -17.56 -10.80 -21.09
N LYS A 245 -16.58 -9.97 -20.69
CA LYS A 245 -15.29 -9.86 -21.39
C LYS A 245 -14.49 -11.17 -21.31
N ARG A 246 -14.45 -11.83 -20.14
CA ARG A 246 -13.80 -13.15 -19.97
C ARG A 246 -14.45 -14.20 -20.86
N ALA A 247 -15.78 -14.29 -20.87
CA ALA A 247 -16.53 -15.21 -21.73
C ALA A 247 -16.28 -14.95 -23.23
N ALA A 248 -16.25 -13.68 -23.65
CA ALA A 248 -15.94 -13.32 -25.03
C ALA A 248 -14.50 -13.69 -25.43
N ALA A 249 -13.53 -13.53 -24.52
CA ALA A 249 -12.14 -13.93 -24.73
C ALA A 249 -12.00 -15.46 -24.84
N GLU A 250 -12.64 -16.22 -23.96
CA GLU A 250 -12.66 -17.69 -24.02
C GLU A 250 -13.30 -18.19 -25.32
N LYS A 251 -14.41 -17.59 -25.76
CA LYS A 251 -15.03 -17.93 -27.04
C LYS A 251 -14.08 -17.71 -28.22
N LYS A 252 -13.30 -16.61 -28.21
CA LYS A 252 -12.26 -16.35 -29.23
C LYS A 252 -11.13 -17.38 -29.16
N ARG A 253 -10.64 -17.69 -27.96
CA ARG A 253 -9.59 -18.69 -27.74
C ARG A 253 -10.00 -20.06 -28.28
N LEU A 254 -11.20 -20.53 -27.93
CA LEU A 254 -11.75 -21.79 -28.42
C LEU A 254 -11.90 -21.81 -29.95
N ALA A 255 -12.41 -20.72 -30.55
CA ALA A 255 -12.54 -20.63 -32.00
C ALA A 255 -11.18 -20.75 -32.73
N LEU A 256 -10.12 -20.12 -32.19
CA LEU A 256 -8.77 -20.22 -32.74
C LEU A 256 -8.22 -21.65 -32.62
N LEU A 257 -8.37 -22.26 -31.44
CA LEU A 257 -7.94 -23.65 -31.21
C LEU A 257 -8.66 -24.63 -32.13
N GLU A 258 -9.96 -24.47 -32.33
CA GLU A 258 -10.69 -25.30 -33.28
C GLU A 258 -10.23 -25.09 -34.73
N ALA A 259 -9.91 -23.85 -35.12
CA ALA A 259 -9.39 -23.56 -36.45
C ALA A 259 -8.02 -24.24 -36.69
N GLU A 260 -7.14 -24.23 -35.68
CA GLU A 260 -5.87 -24.96 -35.72
C GLU A 260 -6.07 -26.48 -35.79
N LYS A 261 -6.99 -27.01 -34.98
CA LYS A 261 -7.38 -28.43 -35.02
C LYS A 261 -7.89 -28.83 -36.40
N ARG A 262 -8.70 -28.00 -37.06
CA ARG A 262 -9.17 -28.22 -38.44
C ARG A 262 -8.01 -28.21 -39.43
N LYS A 263 -7.08 -27.25 -39.34
CA LYS A 263 -5.87 -27.21 -40.19
C LYS A 263 -4.98 -28.43 -40.02
N ALA A 264 -4.77 -28.89 -38.78
CA ALA A 264 -4.00 -30.09 -38.49
C ALA A 264 -4.65 -31.35 -39.09
N ARG A 265 -5.97 -31.50 -38.92
CA ARG A 265 -6.74 -32.59 -39.55
C ARG A 265 -6.65 -32.57 -41.08
N ALA A 266 -6.73 -31.39 -41.71
CA ALA A 266 -6.57 -31.26 -43.15
C ALA A 266 -5.18 -31.70 -43.63
N ARG A 267 -4.11 -31.30 -42.91
CA ARG A 267 -2.74 -31.75 -43.21
C ARG A 267 -2.60 -33.27 -43.11
N LEU A 268 -3.16 -33.88 -42.07
CA LEU A 268 -3.15 -35.34 -41.92
C LEU A 268 -3.89 -36.04 -43.07
N MET A 269 -5.04 -35.51 -43.50
CA MET A 269 -5.76 -36.05 -44.65
C MET A 269 -4.95 -35.94 -45.94
N HIS A 270 -4.26 -34.82 -46.18
CA HIS A 270 -3.35 -34.68 -47.32
C HIS A 270 -2.18 -35.67 -47.28
N ILE A 271 -1.56 -35.85 -46.11
CA ILE A 271 -0.47 -36.83 -45.94
C ILE A 271 -0.99 -38.25 -46.22
N ARG A 272 -2.17 -38.60 -45.70
CA ARG A 272 -2.79 -39.91 -45.93
C ARG A 272 -3.11 -40.13 -47.42
N GLN A 273 -3.67 -39.12 -48.09
CA GLN A 273 -3.93 -39.18 -49.53
C GLN A 273 -2.63 -39.34 -50.33
N ALA A 274 -1.60 -38.55 -50.02
CA ALA A 274 -0.29 -38.67 -50.67
C ALA A 274 0.32 -40.07 -50.47
N ALA A 275 0.26 -40.60 -49.25
CA ALA A 275 0.72 -41.96 -48.96
C ALA A 275 -0.02 -43.02 -49.79
N MET A 276 -1.35 -42.93 -49.88
CA MET A 276 -2.17 -43.83 -50.71
C MET A 276 -1.85 -43.71 -52.20
N THR A 277 -1.57 -42.51 -52.71
CA THR A 277 -1.18 -42.32 -54.12
C THR A 277 0.20 -42.89 -54.41
N VAL A 278 1.14 -42.78 -53.47
CA VAL A 278 2.48 -43.35 -53.61
C VAL A 278 2.42 -44.88 -53.54
N SER A 279 1.61 -45.45 -52.65
CA SER A 279 1.45 -46.91 -52.57
C SER A 279 0.79 -47.47 -53.83
N SER A 280 -0.27 -46.84 -54.34
CA SER A 280 -0.93 -47.28 -55.59
C SER A 280 -0.02 -47.11 -56.80
N GLN A 281 0.79 -46.05 -56.86
CA GLN A 281 1.79 -45.88 -57.92
C GLN A 281 2.85 -46.99 -57.86
N ARG A 282 3.39 -47.29 -56.68
CA ARG A 282 4.35 -48.40 -56.49
C ARG A 282 3.74 -49.75 -56.86
N GLU A 283 2.46 -49.97 -56.56
CA GLU A 283 1.73 -51.18 -56.97
C GLU A 283 1.59 -51.26 -58.48
N ALA A 284 1.20 -50.17 -59.14
CA ALA A 284 1.12 -50.13 -60.60
C ALA A 284 2.48 -50.37 -61.27
N GLU A 285 3.57 -49.81 -60.72
CA GLU A 285 4.93 -50.07 -61.19
C GLU A 285 5.34 -51.53 -60.97
N ARG A 286 4.99 -52.14 -59.83
CA ARG A 286 5.21 -53.57 -59.57
C ARG A 286 4.44 -54.44 -60.56
N ILE A 287 3.19 -54.12 -60.86
CA ILE A 287 2.36 -54.85 -61.82
C ILE A 287 2.98 -54.74 -63.22
N LYS A 288 3.36 -53.53 -63.67
CA LYS A 288 4.03 -53.32 -64.95
C LYS A 288 5.34 -54.09 -65.06
N LEU A 289 6.14 -54.12 -63.98
CA LEU A 289 7.38 -54.88 -63.95
C LEU A 289 7.10 -56.39 -64.06
N LYS A 290 6.07 -56.89 -63.36
CA LYS A 290 5.62 -58.28 -63.46
C LYS A 290 5.19 -58.62 -64.89
N GLU A 291 4.34 -57.81 -65.52
CA GLU A 291 3.92 -57.99 -66.91
C GLU A 291 5.08 -57.96 -67.89
N HIS A 292 6.08 -57.10 -67.66
CA HIS A 292 7.30 -57.04 -68.47
C HIS A 292 8.16 -58.29 -68.31
N LEU A 293 8.31 -58.79 -67.08
CA LEU A 293 9.00 -60.04 -66.80
C LEU A 293 8.27 -61.24 -67.42
N ASP A 294 6.94 -61.29 -67.31
CA ASP A 294 6.10 -62.32 -67.93
C ASP A 294 6.22 -62.25 -69.46
N SER A 295 6.21 -61.04 -70.05
CA SER A 295 6.44 -60.83 -71.49
C SER A 295 7.83 -61.29 -71.91
N LYS A 296 8.88 -60.98 -71.13
CA LYS A 296 10.24 -61.47 -71.36
C LYS A 296 10.31 -63.00 -71.25
N LEU A 297 9.64 -63.59 -70.29
CA LEU A 297 9.60 -65.03 -70.07
C LEU A 297 8.86 -65.72 -71.23
N GLN A 298 7.76 -65.15 -71.72
CA GLN A 298 7.06 -65.63 -72.91
C GLN A 298 7.93 -65.48 -74.18
N ARG A 299 8.63 -64.36 -74.35
CA ARG A 299 9.62 -64.19 -75.43
C ARG A 299 10.76 -65.18 -75.31
N ALA A 300 11.26 -65.45 -74.11
CA ALA A 300 12.30 -66.44 -73.86
C ALA A 300 11.80 -67.86 -74.11
N LYS A 301 10.54 -68.18 -73.78
CA LYS A 301 9.90 -69.45 -74.15
C LYS A 301 9.79 -69.60 -75.66
N ARG A 302 9.35 -68.56 -76.39
CA ARG A 302 9.31 -68.55 -77.86
C ARG A 302 10.70 -68.69 -78.46
N LYS A 303 11.67 -67.90 -78.00
CA LYS A 303 13.07 -67.99 -78.41
C LYS A 303 13.71 -69.33 -78.03
N ARG A 304 13.33 -69.94 -76.92
CA ARG A 304 13.79 -71.29 -76.53
C ARG A 304 13.18 -72.34 -77.45
N ALA A 305 11.91 -72.21 -77.84
CA ALA A 305 11.30 -73.07 -78.85
C ALA A 305 11.98 -72.89 -80.22
N GLU A 306 12.28 -71.65 -80.63
CA GLU A 306 13.07 -71.33 -81.83
C GLU A 306 14.52 -71.82 -81.72
N TYR A 307 15.15 -71.68 -80.55
CA TYR A 307 16.53 -72.11 -80.29
C TYR A 307 16.63 -73.64 -80.24
N LEU A 308 15.61 -74.33 -79.72
CA LEU A 308 15.49 -75.78 -79.80
C LEU A 308 15.27 -76.23 -81.25
N LYS A 309 14.60 -75.43 -82.09
CA LYS A 309 14.59 -75.62 -83.56
C LYS A 309 15.96 -75.35 -84.21
N GLN A 310 16.81 -74.52 -83.59
CA GLN A 310 18.12 -74.12 -84.09
C GLN A 310 19.30 -74.87 -83.44
N ARG A 311 19.05 -75.86 -82.57
CA ARG A 311 20.10 -76.54 -81.80
C ARG A 311 20.80 -77.67 -82.57
N GLY A 312 21.28 -77.36 -83.77
CA GLY A 312 22.57 -77.84 -84.24
C GLY A 312 23.60 -76.74 -84.00
N SER A 313 24.58 -76.99 -83.11
CA SER A 313 25.82 -76.22 -82.87
C SER A 313 25.86 -75.21 -81.68
N PRO A 314 27.02 -75.03 -80.97
CA PRO A 314 27.10 -74.39 -79.65
C PRO A 314 27.87 -73.04 -79.61
N CYS A 315 27.46 -72.10 -78.73
CA CYS A 315 28.17 -71.61 -77.52
C CYS A 315 27.85 -70.15 -77.10
N SER A 316 27.68 -69.97 -75.78
CA SER A 316 28.13 -68.85 -74.91
C SER A 316 27.81 -67.37 -75.25
N SER A 317 26.96 -66.72 -74.43
CA SER A 317 27.26 -65.37 -73.90
C SER A 317 26.44 -65.00 -72.65
N ALA A 318 26.91 -65.36 -71.45
CA ALA A 318 26.30 -64.93 -70.17
C ALA A 318 27.25 -64.06 -69.30
N HIS A 319 28.39 -63.63 -69.84
CA HIS A 319 29.46 -62.99 -69.06
C HIS A 319 29.44 -61.44 -69.08
N ALA A 320 28.55 -60.78 -69.83
CA ALA A 320 28.65 -59.34 -70.10
C ALA A 320 27.98 -58.40 -69.06
N ASP A 321 27.01 -58.88 -68.28
CA ASP A 321 26.21 -58.00 -67.39
C ASP A 321 26.75 -57.88 -65.96
N TYR A 322 27.55 -58.84 -65.49
CA TYR A 322 28.22 -58.78 -64.18
C TYR A 322 29.32 -57.70 -64.15
N ILE A 323 30.00 -57.49 -65.28
CA ILE A 323 31.13 -56.55 -65.40
C ILE A 323 30.67 -55.08 -65.28
N LYS A 324 29.46 -54.73 -65.73
CA LYS A 324 28.96 -53.34 -65.71
C LYS A 324 28.57 -52.83 -64.31
N HIS A 325 28.06 -53.70 -63.44
CA HIS A 325 27.74 -53.34 -62.05
C HIS A 325 29.00 -53.24 -61.18
N ALA A 326 29.99 -54.11 -61.43
CA ALA A 326 31.31 -54.02 -60.81
C ALA A 326 32.01 -52.70 -61.19
N ASP A 327 31.88 -52.25 -62.44
CA ASP A 327 32.48 -51.02 -62.94
C ASP A 327 31.89 -49.72 -62.37
N PHE A 328 30.58 -49.68 -62.10
CA PHE A 328 29.96 -48.52 -61.45
C PHE A 328 30.38 -48.40 -59.99
N LEU A 329 30.42 -49.54 -59.29
CA LEU A 329 30.88 -49.61 -57.90
C LEU A 329 32.37 -49.30 -57.82
N SER A 330 33.20 -49.83 -58.72
CA SER A 330 34.63 -49.52 -58.78
C SER A 330 34.90 -48.05 -59.09
N ARG A 331 34.13 -47.40 -59.97
CA ARG A 331 34.24 -45.95 -60.23
C ARG A 331 33.73 -45.10 -59.08
N LYS A 332 32.78 -45.59 -58.28
CA LYS A 332 32.31 -44.91 -57.05
C LYS A 332 33.34 -45.06 -55.94
N LEU A 333 33.89 -46.26 -55.76
CA LEU A 333 35.01 -46.56 -54.86
C LEU A 333 36.26 -45.76 -55.26
N ALA A 334 36.63 -45.72 -56.53
CA ALA A 334 37.76 -44.96 -57.05
C ALA A 334 37.53 -43.44 -57.00
N ARG A 335 36.29 -42.95 -57.08
CA ARG A 335 35.97 -41.53 -56.83
C ARG A 335 36.03 -41.20 -55.34
N CYS A 336 35.50 -42.06 -54.48
CA CYS A 336 35.62 -41.94 -53.02
C CYS A 336 37.08 -42.07 -52.56
N TRP A 337 37.88 -42.94 -53.20
CA TRP A 337 39.30 -43.15 -52.95
C TRP A 337 40.14 -41.99 -53.49
N ARG A 338 39.90 -41.52 -54.72
CA ARG A 338 40.55 -40.30 -55.24
C ARG A 338 40.16 -39.04 -54.46
N SER A 339 38.94 -38.96 -53.95
CA SER A 339 38.50 -37.90 -53.04
C SER A 339 39.14 -38.05 -51.66
N PHE A 340 39.28 -39.27 -51.13
CA PHE A 340 40.01 -39.58 -49.90
C PHE A 340 41.49 -39.19 -50.01
N VAL A 341 42.15 -39.55 -51.11
CA VAL A 341 43.54 -39.22 -51.43
C VAL A 341 43.73 -37.71 -51.67
N LYS A 342 42.77 -37.01 -52.32
CA LYS A 342 42.85 -35.56 -52.57
C LYS A 342 42.44 -34.68 -51.38
N SER A 343 41.61 -35.17 -50.44
CA SER A 343 41.00 -34.34 -49.39
C SER A 343 41.42 -34.63 -47.95
N ARG A 344 42.15 -35.70 -47.62
CA ARG A 344 42.35 -36.05 -46.19
C ARG A 344 43.75 -36.49 -45.78
N LYS A 345 44.37 -35.58 -45.02
CA LYS A 345 45.02 -35.87 -43.73
C LYS A 345 44.18 -36.93 -42.96
N THR A 346 44.80 -38.01 -42.50
CA THR A 346 44.17 -39.02 -41.63
C THR A 346 43.62 -38.38 -40.35
N THR A 347 42.75 -39.07 -39.58
CA THR A 347 42.32 -38.53 -38.27
C THR A 347 43.56 -38.26 -37.39
N LEU A 348 44.59 -39.11 -37.51
CA LEU A 348 45.91 -38.90 -36.93
C LEU A 348 46.59 -37.63 -37.45
N ALA A 349 46.67 -37.41 -38.78
CA ALA A 349 47.32 -36.21 -39.34
C ALA A 349 46.55 -34.91 -39.06
N LEU A 350 45.23 -34.96 -38.84
CA LEU A 350 44.45 -33.81 -38.37
C LEU A 350 44.69 -33.55 -36.88
N ALA A 351 44.81 -34.60 -36.06
CA ALA A 351 45.17 -34.47 -34.65
C ALA A 351 46.60 -33.94 -34.49
N GLN A 352 47.57 -34.42 -35.29
CA GLN A 352 48.95 -33.90 -35.33
C GLN A 352 49.01 -32.44 -35.79
N ALA A 353 48.19 -32.06 -36.77
CA ALA A 353 48.12 -30.67 -37.22
C ALA A 353 47.51 -29.73 -36.16
N TYR A 354 46.64 -30.24 -35.28
CA TYR A 354 46.11 -29.50 -34.15
C TYR A 354 47.10 -29.46 -32.98
N ASP A 355 47.74 -30.59 -32.66
CA ASP A 355 48.77 -30.71 -31.62
C ASP A 355 49.97 -29.79 -31.89
N ALA A 356 50.36 -29.64 -33.16
CA ALA A 356 51.39 -28.70 -33.61
C ALA A 356 51.03 -27.21 -33.39
N LEU A 357 49.77 -26.86 -33.12
CA LEU A 357 49.38 -25.50 -32.74
C LEU A 357 49.79 -25.15 -31.30
N GLY A 358 50.12 -26.15 -30.49
CA GLY A 358 50.52 -25.96 -29.10
C GLY A 358 49.40 -25.47 -28.18
N ILE A 359 48.13 -25.59 -28.58
CA ILE A 359 46.97 -25.20 -27.75
C ILE A 359 46.63 -26.36 -26.80
N ASN A 360 47.18 -26.31 -25.58
CA ASN A 360 46.88 -27.27 -24.52
C ASN A 360 46.67 -26.58 -23.16
N GLU A 361 46.02 -27.25 -22.21
CA GLU A 361 45.64 -26.73 -20.90
C GLU A 361 46.82 -26.09 -20.16
N LYS A 362 48.02 -26.66 -20.25
CA LYS A 362 49.21 -26.16 -19.56
C LYS A 362 49.76 -24.89 -20.21
N SER A 363 49.86 -24.88 -21.54
CA SER A 363 50.37 -23.76 -22.33
C SER A 363 49.46 -22.53 -22.27
N VAL A 364 48.14 -22.76 -22.26
CA VAL A 364 47.13 -21.69 -22.32
C VAL A 364 47.03 -20.98 -20.97
N LYS A 365 47.16 -21.70 -19.83
CA LYS A 365 47.19 -21.10 -18.48
C LYS A 365 48.40 -20.21 -18.22
N SER A 366 49.53 -20.43 -18.89
CA SER A 366 50.75 -19.64 -18.72
C SER A 366 50.90 -18.49 -19.74
N MET A 367 50.03 -18.43 -20.75
CA MET A 367 50.11 -17.45 -21.84
C MET A 367 49.23 -16.24 -21.54
N PRO A 368 49.68 -14.98 -21.81
CA PRO A 368 48.85 -13.78 -21.69
C PRO A 368 47.59 -13.83 -22.59
N PHE A 369 46.54 -13.12 -22.20
CA PHE A 369 45.24 -13.14 -22.89
C PHE A 369 45.34 -12.71 -24.37
N GLU A 370 46.07 -11.64 -24.65
CA GLU A 370 46.23 -11.08 -26.01
C GLU A 370 46.98 -12.06 -26.93
N GLU A 371 48.02 -12.71 -26.41
CA GLU A 371 48.82 -13.69 -27.17
C GLU A 371 47.99 -14.93 -27.49
N LEU A 372 47.20 -15.41 -26.53
CA LEU A 372 46.26 -16.52 -26.73
C LEU A 372 45.17 -16.18 -27.76
N ALA A 373 44.59 -14.99 -27.67
CA ALA A 373 43.57 -14.54 -28.61
C ALA A 373 44.11 -14.40 -30.04
N MET A 374 45.34 -13.91 -30.20
CA MET A 374 46.03 -13.83 -31.49
C MET A 374 46.33 -15.21 -32.08
N LEU A 375 46.80 -16.15 -31.25
CA LEU A 375 47.09 -17.53 -31.66
C LEU A 375 45.81 -18.24 -32.13
N MET A 376 44.73 -18.12 -31.36
CA MET A 376 43.43 -18.72 -31.67
C MET A 376 42.70 -18.03 -32.84
N GLY A 377 42.97 -16.75 -33.07
CA GLY A 377 42.48 -15.97 -34.21
C GLY A 377 43.24 -16.24 -35.52
N SER A 378 44.38 -16.94 -35.46
CA SER A 378 45.17 -17.24 -36.66
C SER A 378 44.39 -18.14 -37.63
N PRO A 379 44.47 -17.88 -38.95
CA PRO A 379 43.73 -18.67 -39.94
C PRO A 379 44.14 -20.16 -39.92
N THR A 380 45.40 -20.45 -39.62
CA THR A 380 45.93 -21.80 -39.46
C THR A 380 45.30 -22.54 -38.28
N ALA A 381 45.18 -21.89 -37.11
CA ALA A 381 44.52 -22.48 -35.94
C ALA A 381 43.02 -22.72 -36.18
N LEU A 382 42.32 -21.75 -36.79
CA LEU A 382 40.90 -21.85 -37.11
C LEU A 382 40.62 -22.99 -38.11
N GLU A 383 41.43 -23.11 -39.17
CA GLU A 383 41.28 -24.16 -40.18
C GLU A 383 41.60 -25.55 -39.65
N ALA A 384 42.71 -25.71 -38.90
CA ALA A 384 43.11 -26.99 -38.33
C ALA A 384 42.11 -27.49 -37.27
N THR A 385 41.67 -26.60 -36.35
CA THR A 385 40.66 -26.93 -35.34
C THR A 385 39.33 -27.29 -35.98
N LYS A 386 38.87 -26.51 -36.98
CA LYS A 386 37.62 -26.80 -37.70
C LYS A 386 37.67 -28.14 -38.44
N ALA A 387 38.77 -28.44 -39.13
CA ALA A 387 38.92 -29.69 -39.86
C ALA A 387 38.89 -30.92 -38.94
N LEU A 388 39.44 -30.80 -37.73
CA LEU A 388 39.40 -31.83 -36.69
C LEU A 388 37.99 -32.02 -36.11
N LEU A 389 37.30 -30.93 -35.74
CA LEU A 389 35.92 -30.97 -35.24
C LEU A 389 34.94 -31.53 -36.26
N ASP A 390 35.02 -31.11 -37.53
CA ASP A 390 34.22 -31.67 -38.64
C ASP A 390 34.47 -33.17 -38.82
N ARG A 391 35.67 -33.66 -38.48
CA ARG A 391 36.01 -35.08 -38.51
C ARG A 391 35.41 -35.81 -37.30
N PHE A 392 35.39 -35.21 -36.11
CA PHE A 392 34.73 -35.78 -34.93
C PHE A 392 33.21 -35.86 -35.12
N GLU A 393 32.56 -34.81 -35.65
CA GLU A 393 31.11 -34.82 -35.95
C GLU A 393 30.74 -35.97 -36.89
N ARG A 394 31.53 -36.17 -37.96
CA ARG A 394 31.33 -37.30 -38.90
C ARG A 394 31.57 -38.66 -38.24
N ARG A 395 32.58 -38.79 -37.36
CA ARG A 395 32.88 -40.04 -36.65
C ARG A 395 31.80 -40.38 -35.62
N LEU A 396 31.27 -39.39 -34.92
CA LEU A 396 30.18 -39.55 -33.96
C LEU A 396 28.92 -40.04 -34.67
N THR A 397 28.54 -39.39 -35.79
CA THR A 397 27.39 -39.79 -36.61
C THR A 397 27.51 -41.25 -37.09
N LEU A 398 28.72 -41.69 -37.46
CA LEU A 398 28.97 -43.07 -37.86
C LEU A 398 28.88 -44.05 -36.68
N CYS A 399 29.40 -43.69 -35.50
CA CYS A 399 29.33 -44.53 -34.30
C CYS A 399 27.87 -44.71 -33.81
N GLN A 400 27.05 -43.68 -33.94
CA GLN A 400 25.63 -43.69 -33.56
C GLN A 400 24.73 -44.41 -34.57
N SER A 401 25.14 -44.56 -35.84
CA SER A 401 24.39 -45.37 -36.81
C SER A 401 24.46 -46.88 -36.54
N ALA A 402 25.42 -47.33 -35.71
CA ALA A 402 25.64 -48.72 -35.36
C ALA A 402 24.98 -49.14 -34.02
N ASN A 403 24.66 -48.17 -33.16
CA ASN A 403 24.03 -48.40 -31.85
C ASN A 403 22.67 -47.69 -31.84
N SER A 404 21.60 -48.30 -31.35
CA SER A 404 20.20 -47.81 -31.44
C SER A 404 19.88 -46.53 -30.65
N SER A 405 20.87 -45.79 -30.12
CA SER A 405 20.68 -44.55 -29.36
C SER A 405 20.95 -43.30 -30.23
N SER A 406 19.95 -42.43 -30.36
CA SER A 406 20.09 -41.13 -31.03
C SER A 406 20.88 -40.14 -30.17
N ALA A 407 21.75 -39.33 -30.78
CA ALA A 407 22.45 -38.24 -30.09
C ALA A 407 21.47 -37.28 -29.39
N GLU A 408 21.92 -36.67 -28.28
CA GLU A 408 21.19 -35.56 -27.64
C GLU A 408 20.94 -34.41 -28.64
N ASN A 409 19.69 -33.94 -28.69
CA ASN A 409 19.25 -32.90 -29.61
C ASN A 409 19.60 -31.51 -29.08
N ILE A 410 20.75 -30.98 -29.50
CA ILE A 410 21.26 -29.66 -29.12
C ILE A 410 20.90 -28.55 -30.12
N ASP A 411 20.07 -28.81 -31.13
CA ASP A 411 19.76 -27.84 -32.19
C ASP A 411 19.11 -26.55 -31.64
N HIS A 412 18.35 -26.68 -30.55
CA HIS A 412 17.72 -25.55 -29.89
C HIS A 412 18.73 -24.61 -29.20
N LEU A 413 19.84 -25.16 -28.66
CA LEU A 413 20.95 -24.39 -28.08
C LEU A 413 21.75 -23.69 -29.18
N LEU A 414 22.06 -24.41 -30.26
CA LEU A 414 22.81 -23.85 -31.40
C LEU A 414 22.05 -22.72 -32.11
N LYS A 415 20.72 -22.81 -32.19
CA LYS A 415 19.87 -21.73 -32.73
C LYS A 415 19.93 -20.44 -31.90
N ARG A 416 20.10 -20.53 -30.57
CA ARG A 416 20.25 -19.35 -29.70
C ARG A 416 21.59 -18.65 -29.87
N LEU A 417 22.61 -19.36 -30.34
CA LEU A 417 23.94 -18.81 -30.63
C LEU A 417 24.10 -18.31 -32.07
N ALA A 418 23.15 -18.61 -32.95
CA ALA A 418 23.19 -18.21 -34.35
C ALA A 418 22.73 -16.76 -34.50
N THR A 419 23.62 -15.87 -34.95
CA THR A 419 23.27 -14.49 -35.30
C THR A 419 22.36 -14.47 -36.54
N PRO A 420 21.21 -13.77 -36.53
CA PRO A 420 20.41 -13.57 -37.74
C PRO A 420 21.26 -12.84 -38.79
N LYS A 421 21.37 -13.41 -40.00
CA LYS A 421 22.09 -12.75 -41.10
C LYS A 421 21.45 -11.39 -41.35
N ARG A 422 22.23 -10.32 -41.18
CA ARG A 422 21.90 -8.94 -41.56
C ARG A 422 21.37 -8.97 -42.99
N LYS A 423 20.09 -8.65 -43.21
CA LYS A 423 19.58 -8.40 -44.56
C LYS A 423 20.35 -7.19 -45.08
N ALA A 424 21.24 -7.40 -46.04
CA ALA A 424 21.89 -6.30 -46.74
C ALA A 424 20.81 -5.39 -47.33
N PRO A 425 20.93 -4.06 -47.24
CA PRO A 425 19.99 -3.17 -47.90
C PRO A 425 20.05 -3.44 -49.40
N PRO A 426 18.92 -3.35 -50.13
CA PRO A 426 18.95 -3.49 -51.58
C PRO A 426 19.80 -2.36 -52.14
N SER A 427 20.97 -2.71 -52.69
CA SER A 427 21.82 -1.78 -53.44
C SER A 427 20.98 -1.19 -54.56
N ARG A 428 20.82 0.13 -54.52
CA ARG A 428 20.09 0.91 -55.50
C ARG A 428 21.00 1.15 -56.69
N ASP A 429 21.30 0.09 -57.44
CA ASP A 429 21.91 0.21 -58.76
C ASP A 429 21.09 -0.56 -59.78
N GLY A 430 20.37 0.21 -60.59
CA GLY A 430 19.63 -0.28 -61.75
C GLY A 430 20.59 -0.72 -62.83
N ARG A 431 20.70 -2.03 -63.04
CA ARG A 431 21.02 -2.59 -64.37
C ARG A 431 20.36 -3.95 -64.55
N THR A 432 19.33 -3.95 -65.38
CA THR A 432 18.65 -5.11 -65.93
C THR A 432 19.64 -6.00 -66.68
N ARG A 433 19.95 -7.18 -66.13
CA ARG A 433 20.39 -8.33 -66.92
C ARG A 433 19.48 -9.53 -66.64
N VAL A 434 18.86 -9.98 -67.71
CA VAL A 434 18.03 -11.18 -67.82
C VAL A 434 18.88 -12.40 -67.44
N ALA A 435 18.46 -13.14 -66.42
CA ALA A 435 19.08 -14.41 -66.04
C ALA A 435 18.07 -15.55 -66.19
N ALA A 436 18.47 -16.54 -66.97
CA ALA A 436 17.71 -17.72 -67.35
C ALA A 436 17.23 -18.55 -66.14
N LYS A 437 16.00 -19.07 -66.26
CA LYS A 437 15.36 -20.01 -65.33
C LYS A 437 16.23 -21.28 -65.17
N ARG A 438 16.81 -21.48 -63.99
CA ARG A 438 17.20 -22.80 -63.47
C ARG A 438 16.13 -23.28 -62.46
N PRO A 439 15.84 -24.59 -62.41
CA PRO A 439 14.78 -25.12 -61.57
C PRO A 439 15.16 -24.98 -60.09
N ALA A 440 14.14 -24.70 -59.28
CA ALA A 440 14.23 -24.46 -57.85
C ALA A 440 14.92 -25.63 -57.12
N ARG A 441 16.15 -25.41 -56.66
CA ARG A 441 16.69 -26.18 -55.53
C ARG A 441 15.93 -25.72 -54.29
N THR A 442 15.25 -26.67 -53.66
CA THR A 442 14.73 -26.56 -52.29
C THR A 442 15.72 -25.84 -51.40
N SER A 443 15.24 -24.84 -50.66
CA SER A 443 16.00 -24.11 -49.65
C SER A 443 16.67 -25.10 -48.67
N GLU A 444 17.95 -25.39 -48.89
CA GLU A 444 18.80 -26.04 -47.89
C GLU A 444 18.89 -25.06 -46.72
N THR A 445 18.10 -25.30 -45.67
CA THR A 445 18.33 -24.70 -44.36
C THR A 445 19.78 -25.01 -43.99
N SER A 446 20.60 -23.98 -43.80
CA SER A 446 22.00 -24.14 -43.44
C SER A 446 22.10 -24.99 -42.17
N ARG A 447 22.52 -26.25 -42.31
CA ARG A 447 22.70 -27.17 -41.19
C ARG A 447 23.77 -26.58 -40.28
N LEU A 448 23.39 -26.25 -39.04
CA LEU A 448 24.32 -25.76 -38.03
C LEU A 448 25.28 -26.91 -37.67
N SER A 449 26.59 -26.64 -37.63
CA SER A 449 27.58 -27.62 -37.17
C SER A 449 27.34 -27.94 -35.70
N ARG A 450 27.49 -29.21 -35.30
CA ARG A 450 27.30 -29.66 -33.90
C ARG A 450 28.32 -29.01 -32.97
N TYR A 451 29.57 -28.88 -33.44
CA TYR A 451 30.68 -28.29 -32.69
C TYR A 451 31.04 -26.92 -33.28
N SER A 452 30.49 -25.86 -32.69
CA SER A 452 30.79 -24.49 -33.11
C SER A 452 32.23 -24.12 -32.79
N LEU A 453 33.04 -23.83 -33.82
CA LEU A 453 34.45 -23.48 -33.69
C LEU A 453 34.69 -22.38 -32.64
N ARG A 454 33.91 -21.29 -32.69
CA ARG A 454 34.06 -20.16 -31.76
C ARG A 454 33.81 -20.58 -30.31
N VAL A 455 32.82 -21.45 -30.07
CA VAL A 455 32.42 -21.87 -28.72
C VAL A 455 33.42 -22.86 -28.12
N VAL A 456 33.95 -23.78 -28.94
CA VAL A 456 35.04 -24.70 -28.56
C VAL A 456 36.28 -23.91 -28.15
N LEU A 457 36.67 -22.94 -28.96
CA LEU A 457 37.81 -22.08 -28.69
C LEU A 457 37.61 -21.23 -27.43
N CYS A 458 36.41 -20.68 -27.21
CA CYS A 458 36.10 -19.96 -25.97
C CYS A 458 36.30 -20.80 -24.69
N ALA A 459 36.22 -22.14 -24.75
CA ALA A 459 36.45 -22.99 -23.58
C ALA A 459 37.89 -22.86 -23.06
N TYR A 460 38.87 -22.74 -23.97
CA TYR A 460 40.27 -22.49 -23.62
C TYR A 460 40.47 -21.09 -23.05
N MET A 461 39.75 -20.10 -23.55
CA MET A 461 39.81 -18.73 -23.01
C MET A 461 39.24 -18.65 -21.59
N ILE A 462 38.12 -19.31 -21.34
CA ILE A 462 37.50 -19.38 -20.00
C ILE A 462 38.42 -20.13 -19.03
N LEU A 463 39.10 -21.18 -19.49
CA LEU A 463 40.02 -21.97 -18.66
C LEU A 463 41.29 -21.20 -18.26
N ALA A 464 41.83 -20.36 -19.15
CA ALA A 464 43.09 -19.63 -18.88
C ALA A 464 42.88 -18.26 -18.25
N HIS A 465 41.88 -17.51 -18.69
CA HIS A 465 41.66 -16.12 -18.28
C HIS A 465 40.19 -15.89 -17.90
N PRO A 466 39.69 -16.51 -16.82
CA PRO A 466 38.30 -16.39 -16.43
C PRO A 466 37.91 -14.93 -16.12
N SER A 467 38.78 -14.17 -15.47
CA SER A 467 38.54 -12.74 -15.13
C SER A 467 38.47 -11.80 -16.33
N ALA A 468 39.09 -12.16 -17.46
CA ALA A 468 39.04 -11.36 -18.70
C ALA A 468 37.78 -11.68 -19.55
N VAL A 469 37.22 -12.88 -19.40
CA VAL A 469 36.09 -13.36 -20.21
C VAL A 469 34.75 -13.24 -19.47
N LEU A 470 34.75 -13.43 -18.16
CA LEU A 470 33.56 -13.42 -17.31
C LEU A 470 33.47 -12.08 -16.56
N SER A 471 32.30 -11.45 -16.60
CA SER A 471 32.07 -10.14 -15.96
C SER A 471 31.77 -10.22 -14.46
N GLY A 472 31.89 -11.40 -13.82
CA GLY A 472 31.66 -11.61 -12.38
C GLY A 472 31.84 -13.06 -11.91
N ASP A 473 31.87 -13.27 -10.60
CA ASP A 473 32.20 -14.55 -9.93
C ASP A 473 30.97 -15.24 -9.29
N GLY A 474 29.93 -15.47 -10.07
CA GLY A 474 28.71 -16.16 -9.60
C GLY A 474 28.77 -17.70 -9.69
N GLU A 475 27.81 -18.38 -9.09
CA GLU A 475 27.68 -19.85 -9.14
C GLU A 475 27.56 -20.39 -10.58
N GLN A 476 26.86 -19.66 -11.46
CA GLN A 476 26.72 -20.05 -12.87
C GLN A 476 28.04 -19.90 -13.63
N GLU A 477 28.83 -18.88 -13.29
CA GLU A 477 30.16 -18.64 -13.83
C GLU A 477 31.16 -19.69 -13.35
N GLN A 478 31.07 -20.13 -12.08
CA GLN A 478 31.84 -21.27 -11.56
C GLN A 478 31.50 -22.59 -12.26
N LEU A 479 30.20 -22.92 -12.40
CA LEU A 479 29.76 -24.11 -13.14
C LEU A 479 30.18 -24.08 -14.62
N LEU A 480 30.22 -22.89 -15.23
CA LEU A 480 30.74 -22.72 -16.59
C LEU A 480 32.25 -22.98 -16.64
N MET A 481 33.03 -22.47 -15.69
CA MET A 481 34.47 -22.74 -15.60
C MET A 481 34.77 -24.23 -15.41
N GLU A 482 34.05 -24.90 -14.50
CA GLU A 482 34.20 -26.34 -14.26
C GLU A 482 33.83 -27.18 -15.49
N SER A 483 32.72 -26.84 -16.16
CA SER A 483 32.31 -27.54 -17.38
C SER A 483 33.23 -27.26 -18.57
N ALA A 484 33.79 -26.05 -18.70
CA ALA A 484 34.81 -25.70 -19.69
C ALA A 484 36.11 -26.50 -19.45
N ALA A 485 36.59 -26.55 -18.21
CA ALA A 485 37.74 -27.35 -17.82
C ALA A 485 37.52 -28.83 -18.13
N ASN A 486 36.35 -29.37 -17.79
CA ASN A 486 36.00 -30.76 -18.07
C ASN A 486 35.97 -31.04 -19.58
N PHE A 487 35.38 -30.15 -20.37
CA PHE A 487 35.35 -30.27 -21.82
C PHE A 487 36.74 -30.23 -22.46
N VAL A 488 37.61 -29.30 -22.04
CA VAL A 488 38.99 -29.21 -22.54
C VAL A 488 39.77 -30.48 -22.21
N ARG A 489 39.65 -31.01 -20.98
CA ARG A 489 40.28 -32.27 -20.59
C ARG A 489 39.85 -33.44 -21.48
N GLU A 490 38.55 -33.62 -21.69
CA GLU A 490 38.02 -34.71 -22.53
C GLU A 490 38.40 -34.54 -24.01
N PHE A 491 38.43 -33.30 -24.52
CA PHE A 491 38.88 -33.02 -25.88
C PHE A 491 40.38 -33.33 -26.07
N GLU A 492 41.22 -32.96 -25.11
CA GLU A 492 42.64 -33.32 -25.13
C GLU A 492 42.87 -34.83 -24.98
N LEU A 493 42.13 -35.49 -24.10
CA LEU A 493 42.19 -36.95 -23.94
C LEU A 493 41.81 -37.67 -25.23
N LEU A 494 40.80 -37.16 -25.95
CA LEU A 494 40.42 -37.67 -27.26
C LEU A 494 41.54 -37.47 -28.29
N VAL A 495 42.20 -36.30 -28.32
CA VAL A 495 43.35 -36.03 -29.18
C VAL A 495 44.54 -36.93 -28.83
N LYS A 496 44.88 -37.09 -27.56
CA LYS A 496 45.94 -37.99 -27.06
C LYS A 496 45.65 -39.44 -27.42
N THR A 497 44.42 -39.92 -27.24
CA THR A 497 43.98 -41.27 -27.66
C THR A 497 44.17 -41.50 -29.16
N ILE A 498 44.02 -40.46 -30.00
CA ILE A 498 44.27 -40.55 -31.44
C ILE A 498 45.78 -40.58 -31.73
N LEU A 499 46.58 -39.79 -31.02
CA LEU A 499 48.03 -39.67 -31.21
C LEU A 499 48.81 -40.90 -30.71
N GLU A 500 48.39 -41.52 -29.61
CA GLU A 500 48.97 -42.75 -29.05
C GLU A 500 48.78 -43.96 -29.99
N GLY A 501 47.71 -43.93 -30.79
CA GLY A 501 47.39 -44.96 -31.78
C GLY A 501 47.15 -46.35 -31.17
N PRO A 502 46.77 -47.36 -31.96
CA PRO A 502 46.52 -48.72 -31.46
C PRO A 502 47.75 -49.49 -30.94
N GLY A 503 48.95 -48.90 -30.86
CA GLY A 503 50.20 -49.66 -30.87
C GLY A 503 51.42 -49.12 -30.11
N ARG A 504 51.27 -48.21 -29.13
CA ARG A 504 52.40 -47.81 -28.27
C ARG A 504 52.12 -48.01 -26.79
N THR A 505 52.21 -49.25 -26.32
CA THR A 505 52.53 -49.55 -24.93
C THR A 505 53.96 -50.09 -24.85
N SER A 506 54.76 -49.39 -24.04
CA SER A 506 56.14 -49.64 -23.62
C SER A 506 56.74 -51.03 -23.89
N ARG A 507 57.84 -51.03 -24.65
CA ARG A 507 58.88 -52.06 -24.63
C ARG A 507 59.72 -51.81 -23.38
N GLN A 508 59.54 -52.62 -22.34
CA GLN A 508 60.44 -52.67 -21.20
C GLN A 508 61.15 -54.04 -21.21
N PRO A 509 62.49 -54.10 -21.15
CA PRO A 509 63.23 -55.35 -21.19
C PRO A 509 63.49 -55.88 -19.77
N SER A 510 62.94 -57.04 -19.45
CA SER A 510 63.51 -57.93 -18.42
C SER A 510 63.09 -59.37 -18.70
N LEU A 511 64.10 -60.23 -18.80
CA LEU A 511 64.07 -61.65 -19.09
C LEU A 511 63.33 -62.46 -18.01
N ASP A 512 62.42 -63.37 -18.43
CA ASP A 512 62.55 -64.83 -18.32
C ASP A 512 61.17 -65.54 -18.40
N GLY A 513 61.13 -66.67 -19.13
CA GLY A 513 60.24 -67.79 -18.83
C GLY A 513 58.95 -68.00 -19.65
N ALA A 514 59.07 -68.82 -20.70
CA ALA A 514 58.12 -69.85 -21.16
C ALA A 514 56.70 -69.49 -21.69
N GLU A 515 56.56 -69.69 -23.00
CA GLU A 515 55.48 -70.37 -23.73
C GLU A 515 54.00 -70.07 -23.43
N SER A 516 53.32 -69.42 -24.38
CA SER A 516 52.22 -70.06 -25.13
C SER A 516 51.65 -69.17 -26.23
N SER A 517 51.61 -69.74 -27.42
CA SER A 517 51.06 -69.21 -28.67
C SER A 517 49.52 -69.24 -28.71
N SER A 518 48.89 -68.08 -28.91
CA SER A 518 47.65 -67.87 -29.71
C SER A 518 47.23 -66.40 -29.65
N CYS A 519 48.13 -65.53 -30.09
CA CYS A 519 47.94 -64.09 -30.15
C CYS A 519 47.19 -63.68 -31.44
N GLN A 520 46.61 -62.47 -31.38
CA GLN A 520 46.43 -61.55 -32.51
C GLN A 520 45.02 -61.28 -33.10
N LYS A 521 43.95 -61.36 -32.30
CA LYS A 521 42.63 -60.75 -32.67
C LYS A 521 41.94 -59.91 -31.58
N SER A 522 42.38 -59.93 -30.32
CA SER A 522 41.69 -59.24 -29.22
C SER A 522 42.16 -57.80 -28.95
N TYR A 523 43.37 -57.41 -29.38
CA TYR A 523 43.97 -56.11 -29.07
C TYR A 523 43.42 -54.94 -29.94
N ASP A 524 43.07 -55.21 -31.20
CA ASP A 524 42.52 -54.20 -32.13
C ASP A 524 41.08 -53.78 -31.77
N VAL A 525 40.30 -54.69 -31.16
CA VAL A 525 38.93 -54.39 -30.69
C VAL A 525 38.96 -53.50 -29.45
N ALA A 526 39.92 -53.72 -28.55
CA ALA A 526 40.06 -52.95 -27.32
C ALA A 526 40.48 -51.49 -27.57
N SER A 527 41.43 -51.24 -28.48
CA SER A 527 41.86 -49.88 -28.85
C SER A 527 40.78 -49.11 -29.61
N GLN A 528 40.03 -49.78 -30.49
CA GLN A 528 38.89 -49.19 -31.20
C GLN A 528 37.71 -48.89 -30.26
N SER A 529 37.51 -49.74 -29.23
CA SER A 529 36.53 -49.51 -28.16
C SER A 529 36.87 -48.28 -27.32
N LYS A 530 38.15 -48.13 -26.92
CA LYS A 530 38.65 -46.95 -26.17
C LYS A 530 38.37 -45.63 -26.89
N PHE A 531 38.69 -45.53 -28.19
CA PHE A 531 38.40 -44.32 -28.98
C PHE A 531 36.90 -44.01 -29.07
N LYS A 532 36.05 -45.03 -29.23
CA LYS A 532 34.59 -44.84 -29.27
C LYS A 532 34.05 -44.33 -27.94
N THR A 533 34.50 -44.91 -26.82
CA THR A 533 34.10 -44.48 -25.48
C THR A 533 34.54 -43.04 -25.21
N GLN A 534 35.79 -42.69 -25.55
CA GLN A 534 36.27 -41.31 -25.38
C GLN A 534 35.55 -40.31 -26.29
N LEU A 535 35.17 -40.70 -27.50
CA LEU A 535 34.37 -39.83 -28.38
C LEU A 535 32.97 -39.56 -27.82
N VAL A 536 32.37 -40.51 -27.09
CA VAL A 536 31.08 -40.33 -26.40
C VAL A 536 31.24 -39.45 -25.15
N ASN A 537 32.30 -39.65 -24.37
CA ASN A 537 32.61 -38.80 -23.21
C ASN A 537 32.85 -37.34 -23.62
N PHE A 538 33.61 -37.13 -24.69
CA PHE A 538 33.80 -35.82 -25.32
C PHE A 538 32.47 -35.17 -25.73
N ASP A 539 31.58 -35.90 -26.39
CA ASP A 539 30.28 -35.34 -26.80
C ASP A 539 29.39 -35.00 -25.60
N LYS A 540 29.42 -35.80 -24.54
CA LYS A 540 28.72 -35.53 -23.28
C LYS A 540 29.27 -34.27 -22.60
N ALA A 541 30.59 -34.14 -22.48
CA ALA A 541 31.25 -32.97 -21.92
C ALA A 541 30.96 -31.71 -22.75
N TRP A 542 30.91 -31.82 -24.08
CA TRP A 542 30.48 -30.75 -24.97
C TRP A 542 29.04 -30.31 -24.70
N CYS A 543 28.09 -31.24 -24.57
CA CYS A 543 26.70 -30.91 -24.27
C CYS A 543 26.57 -30.14 -22.94
N THR A 544 27.26 -30.60 -21.88
CA THR A 544 27.27 -29.94 -20.58
C THR A 544 27.86 -28.53 -20.64
N TYR A 545 29.02 -28.38 -21.29
CA TYR A 545 29.65 -27.07 -21.48
C TYR A 545 28.78 -26.14 -22.34
N LEU A 546 28.23 -26.62 -23.46
CA LEU A 546 27.39 -25.82 -24.35
C LEU A 546 26.14 -25.31 -23.64
N TYR A 547 25.54 -26.13 -22.76
CA TYR A 547 24.42 -25.69 -21.93
C TYR A 547 24.83 -24.54 -21.01
N GLY A 548 25.90 -24.70 -20.23
CA GLY A 548 26.43 -23.65 -19.35
C GLY A 548 26.78 -22.37 -20.12
N PHE A 549 27.40 -22.51 -21.28
CA PHE A 549 27.80 -21.40 -22.16
C PHE A 549 26.58 -20.63 -22.68
N VAL A 550 25.51 -21.32 -23.08
CA VAL A 550 24.27 -20.67 -23.55
C VAL A 550 23.57 -19.94 -22.40
N VAL A 551 23.51 -20.54 -21.21
CA VAL A 551 22.92 -19.88 -20.03
C VAL A 551 23.66 -18.57 -19.73
N TRP A 552 25.00 -18.62 -19.68
CA TRP A 552 25.83 -17.44 -19.50
C TRP A 552 25.60 -16.39 -20.60
N LYS A 553 25.58 -16.79 -21.88
CA LYS A 553 25.34 -15.84 -22.98
C LYS A 553 23.94 -15.23 -23.00
N VAL A 554 22.93 -15.93 -22.50
CA VAL A 554 21.59 -15.36 -22.31
C VAL A 554 21.58 -14.31 -21.20
N LYS A 555 22.32 -14.55 -20.10
CA LYS A 555 22.49 -13.57 -19.01
C LYS A 555 23.21 -12.30 -19.49
N ASP A 556 24.30 -12.49 -20.23
CA ASP A 556 25.10 -11.41 -20.86
C ASP A 556 24.23 -10.56 -21.82
N ALA A 557 23.46 -11.23 -22.70
CA ALA A 557 22.53 -10.56 -23.60
C ALA A 557 21.43 -9.77 -22.87
N ARG A 558 20.90 -10.30 -21.76
CA ARG A 558 19.91 -9.59 -20.92
C ARG A 558 20.51 -8.36 -20.23
N SER A 559 21.76 -8.42 -19.77
CA SER A 559 22.44 -7.26 -19.17
C SER A 559 22.59 -6.15 -20.21
N LEU A 560 23.10 -6.49 -21.40
CA LEU A 560 23.27 -5.54 -22.49
C LEU A 560 21.93 -4.96 -22.98
N GLU A 561 20.87 -5.78 -23.04
CA GLU A 561 19.51 -5.29 -23.29
C GLU A 561 19.12 -4.23 -22.25
N GLY A 562 19.33 -4.49 -20.96
CA GLY A 562 19.06 -3.53 -19.89
C GLY A 562 19.79 -2.20 -20.08
N ASP A 563 21.06 -2.22 -20.50
CA ASP A 563 21.83 -1.01 -20.83
C ASP A 563 21.25 -0.24 -22.02
N LEU A 564 20.89 -0.94 -23.10
CA LEU A 564 20.28 -0.32 -24.28
C LEU A 564 18.91 0.28 -23.97
N VAL A 565 18.11 -0.40 -23.15
CA VAL A 565 16.81 0.10 -22.68
C VAL A 565 17.00 1.34 -21.80
N ARG A 566 17.97 1.33 -20.87
CA ARG A 566 18.30 2.50 -20.06
C ARG A 566 18.74 3.69 -20.92
N ALA A 567 19.57 3.45 -21.94
CA ALA A 567 19.96 4.49 -22.88
C ALA A 567 18.75 5.07 -23.64
N ALA A 568 17.84 4.21 -24.12
CA ALA A 568 16.61 4.63 -24.77
C ALA A 568 15.71 5.50 -23.85
N CYS A 569 15.54 5.09 -22.59
CA CYS A 569 14.77 5.86 -21.60
C CYS A 569 15.42 7.22 -21.29
N LYS A 570 16.75 7.29 -21.18
CA LYS A 570 17.47 8.57 -20.97
C LYS A 570 17.30 9.52 -22.15
N LEU A 571 17.40 9.00 -23.38
CA LEU A 571 17.17 9.79 -24.60
C LEU A 571 15.72 10.31 -24.65
N GLU A 572 14.75 9.48 -24.28
CA GLU A 572 13.33 9.87 -24.22
C GLU A 572 13.09 10.97 -23.19
N LEU A 573 13.58 10.81 -21.96
CA LEU A 573 13.42 11.80 -20.89
C LEU A 573 14.09 13.13 -21.23
N SER A 574 15.30 13.08 -21.80
CA SER A 574 15.99 14.29 -22.28
C SER A 574 15.19 14.98 -23.37
N MET A 575 14.66 14.23 -24.35
CA MET A 575 13.79 14.78 -25.39
C MET A 575 12.52 15.41 -24.78
N MET A 576 11.88 14.77 -23.80
CA MET A 576 10.66 15.28 -23.15
C MET A 576 10.90 16.58 -22.38
N GLN A 577 12.04 16.68 -21.68
CA GLN A 577 12.47 17.90 -21.00
C GLN A 577 12.75 19.03 -21.99
N THR A 578 13.57 18.77 -23.02
CA THR A 578 13.98 19.79 -23.99
C THR A 578 12.83 20.23 -24.90
N CYS A 579 11.96 19.30 -25.31
CA CYS A 579 10.83 19.58 -26.20
C CYS A 579 9.55 20.04 -25.47
N LYS A 580 9.56 20.13 -24.13
CA LYS A 580 8.41 20.53 -23.28
C LYS A 580 7.10 19.81 -23.66
N LEU A 581 7.18 18.49 -23.85
CA LEU A 581 6.04 17.69 -24.27
C LEU A 581 4.90 17.72 -23.23
N THR A 582 3.66 17.90 -23.69
CA THR A 582 2.42 17.77 -22.91
C THR A 582 1.89 16.33 -22.99
N ALA A 583 1.03 15.94 -22.04
CA ALA A 583 0.51 14.58 -21.91
C ALA A 583 -0.22 14.06 -23.17
N ASP A 584 -0.75 14.96 -24.00
CA ASP A 584 -1.44 14.64 -25.26
C ASP A 584 -0.52 14.44 -26.48
N GLY A 585 0.81 14.48 -26.28
CA GLY A 585 1.77 14.27 -27.38
C GLY A 585 1.79 15.40 -28.42
N GLN A 586 1.12 16.53 -28.14
CA GLN A 586 0.96 17.66 -29.04
C GLN A 586 1.73 18.88 -28.51
N SER A 587 2.90 19.11 -29.09
CA SER A 587 3.67 20.34 -28.90
C SER A 587 3.27 21.35 -29.97
N HIS A 588 2.38 22.27 -29.63
CA HIS A 588 2.05 23.39 -30.50
C HIS A 588 3.18 24.43 -30.33
N ASN A 589 4.03 24.59 -31.35
CA ASN A 589 5.15 25.54 -31.48
C ASN A 589 6.55 25.04 -31.03
N LEU A 590 7.07 23.95 -31.62
CA LEU A 590 8.49 23.57 -31.51
C LEU A 590 9.38 24.44 -32.41
N THR A 591 10.47 24.98 -31.85
CA THR A 591 11.59 25.60 -32.60
C THR A 591 12.24 24.59 -33.55
N HIS A 592 12.86 25.05 -34.64
CA HIS A 592 13.57 24.19 -35.61
C HIS A 592 14.56 23.22 -34.92
N ASP A 593 15.29 23.69 -33.92
CA ASP A 593 16.26 22.89 -33.18
C ASP A 593 15.60 21.79 -32.32
N MET A 594 14.45 22.07 -31.71
CA MET A 594 13.67 21.07 -30.97
C MET A 594 13.14 19.97 -31.89
N LYS A 595 12.77 20.31 -33.13
CA LYS A 595 12.38 19.33 -34.16
C LYS A 595 13.56 18.48 -34.63
N ALA A 596 14.75 19.08 -34.75
CA ALA A 596 15.97 18.36 -35.08
C ALA A 596 16.35 17.35 -33.97
N ILE A 597 16.26 17.76 -32.70
CA ILE A 597 16.48 16.89 -31.54
C ILE A 597 15.47 15.74 -31.51
N GLN A 598 14.17 16.02 -31.73
CA GLN A 598 13.13 14.98 -31.79
C GLN A 598 13.42 13.95 -32.88
N LYS A 599 13.86 14.41 -34.07
CA LYS A 599 14.22 13.53 -35.18
C LYS A 599 15.44 12.66 -34.84
N GLN A 600 16.49 13.26 -34.31
CA GLN A 600 17.72 12.54 -33.91
C GLN A 600 17.42 11.47 -32.87
N VAL A 601 16.67 11.81 -31.81
CA VAL A 601 16.27 10.86 -30.76
C VAL A 601 15.40 9.73 -31.34
N SER A 602 14.52 10.02 -32.29
CA SER A 602 13.71 8.99 -32.96
C SER A 602 14.57 8.03 -33.78
N ASP A 603 15.56 8.54 -34.51
CA ASP A 603 16.50 7.74 -35.30
C ASP A 603 17.42 6.88 -34.40
N ASP A 604 17.92 7.46 -33.30
CA ASP A 604 18.74 6.75 -32.31
C ASP A 604 17.94 5.68 -31.57
N GLN A 605 16.69 5.97 -31.19
CA GLN A 605 15.80 4.97 -30.62
C GLN A 605 15.55 3.83 -31.61
N LYS A 606 15.31 4.12 -32.89
CA LYS A 606 15.12 3.09 -33.92
C LYS A 606 16.35 2.17 -34.01
N LEU A 607 17.55 2.73 -33.97
CA LEU A 607 18.79 1.94 -33.94
C LEU A 607 18.86 1.07 -32.68
N LEU A 608 18.55 1.62 -31.50
CA LEU A 608 18.50 0.86 -30.25
C LEU A 608 17.46 -0.27 -30.32
N ARG A 609 16.29 -0.03 -30.95
CA ARG A 609 15.29 -1.06 -31.19
C ARG A 609 15.83 -2.19 -32.06
N GLU A 610 16.50 -1.87 -33.15
CA GLU A 610 17.10 -2.90 -34.01
C GLU A 610 18.13 -3.74 -33.24
N LYS A 611 18.94 -3.10 -32.38
CA LYS A 611 19.91 -3.82 -31.52
C LYS A 611 19.23 -4.72 -30.50
N VAL A 612 18.21 -4.23 -29.80
CA VAL A 612 17.43 -5.03 -28.83
C VAL A 612 16.72 -6.19 -29.51
N GLN A 613 16.15 -5.98 -30.71
CA GLN A 613 15.51 -7.05 -31.48
C GLN A 613 16.51 -8.14 -31.88
N HIS A 614 17.74 -7.76 -32.23
CA HIS A 614 18.80 -8.71 -32.55
C HIS A 614 19.33 -9.48 -31.34
N LEU A 615 19.30 -8.90 -30.14
CA LEU A 615 19.80 -9.52 -28.91
C LEU A 615 18.76 -10.42 -28.24
N SER A 616 17.53 -9.93 -28.11
CA SER A 616 16.49 -10.54 -27.26
C SER A 616 15.17 -10.83 -27.99
N GLY A 617 15.12 -10.59 -29.31
CA GLY A 617 13.93 -10.80 -30.12
C GLY A 617 12.78 -9.86 -29.74
N ASP A 618 11.58 -10.22 -30.16
CA ASP A 618 10.37 -9.40 -29.95
C ASP A 618 10.05 -9.20 -28.46
N ALA A 619 10.37 -10.19 -27.61
CA ALA A 619 10.20 -10.08 -26.16
C ALA A 619 11.08 -8.98 -25.53
N GLY A 620 12.27 -8.70 -26.08
CA GLY A 620 13.10 -7.57 -25.64
C GLY A 620 12.52 -6.22 -26.06
N ILE A 621 11.89 -6.16 -27.23
CA ILE A 621 11.20 -4.95 -27.71
C ILE A 621 10.02 -4.61 -26.82
N GLU A 622 9.21 -5.59 -26.42
CA GLU A 622 8.09 -5.38 -25.49
C GLU A 622 8.55 -4.82 -24.14
N ARG A 623 9.66 -5.32 -23.60
CA ARG A 623 10.24 -4.80 -22.35
C ARG A 623 10.74 -3.37 -22.50
N MET A 624 11.42 -3.06 -23.60
CA MET A 624 11.85 -1.70 -23.91
C MET A 624 10.65 -0.75 -24.05
N ASP A 625 9.57 -1.17 -24.71
CA ASP A 625 8.34 -0.38 -24.86
C ASP A 625 7.64 -0.12 -23.53
N SER A 626 7.61 -1.13 -22.66
CA SER A 626 7.08 -0.97 -21.30
C SER A 626 7.93 -0.01 -20.47
N ALA A 627 9.27 -0.11 -20.55
CA ALA A 627 10.17 0.79 -19.84
C ALA A 627 10.10 2.24 -20.35
N LEU A 628 9.96 2.45 -21.66
CA LEU A 628 9.73 3.78 -22.23
C LEU A 628 8.38 4.36 -21.80
N SER A 629 7.34 3.53 -21.73
CA SER A 629 6.02 3.95 -21.26
C SER A 629 6.05 4.32 -19.77
N ASP A 630 6.71 3.52 -18.93
CA ASP A 630 6.90 3.79 -17.50
C ASP A 630 7.70 5.08 -17.27
N ALA A 631 8.77 5.31 -18.05
CA ALA A 631 9.54 6.56 -17.99
C ALA A 631 8.70 7.78 -18.36
N ARG A 632 7.82 7.69 -19.38
CA ARG A 632 6.87 8.75 -19.74
C ARG A 632 5.88 9.03 -18.61
N SER A 633 5.28 8.00 -18.02
CA SER A 633 4.31 8.14 -16.92
C SER A 633 4.95 8.83 -15.71
N LYS A 634 6.12 8.36 -15.27
CA LYS A 634 6.87 8.96 -14.14
C LYS A 634 7.24 10.41 -14.40
N PHE A 635 7.59 10.77 -15.63
CA PHE A 635 7.89 12.16 -15.99
C PHE A 635 6.65 13.06 -15.84
N PHE A 636 5.47 12.60 -16.26
CA PHE A 636 4.24 13.37 -16.12
C PHE A 636 3.74 13.44 -14.68
N GLU A 637 3.81 12.34 -13.92
CA GLU A 637 3.51 12.32 -12.48
C GLU A 637 4.39 13.31 -11.70
N ALA A 638 5.71 13.33 -11.98
CA ALA A 638 6.63 14.28 -11.34
C ALA A 638 6.32 15.75 -11.68
N LYS A 639 5.83 16.00 -12.89
CA LYS A 639 5.42 17.34 -13.35
C LYS A 639 4.10 17.79 -12.72
N GLU A 640 3.16 16.88 -12.48
CA GLU A 640 1.86 17.15 -11.87
C GLU A 640 1.98 17.39 -10.35
N ASN A 641 2.92 16.71 -9.69
CA ASN A 641 3.17 16.83 -8.25
C ASN A 641 4.01 18.05 -7.84
N GLY A 642 4.27 19.01 -8.73
CA GLY A 642 4.92 20.29 -8.41
C GLY A 642 6.35 20.20 -7.89
N SER A 643 7.05 19.07 -8.07
CA SER A 643 8.43 18.89 -7.63
C SER A 643 9.40 19.54 -8.63
N PRO A 644 10.45 20.28 -8.19
CA PRO A 644 11.39 20.89 -9.12
C PRO A 644 12.18 19.81 -9.87
N LEU A 645 11.91 19.66 -11.17
CA LEU A 645 12.76 18.92 -12.10
C LEU A 645 14.05 19.72 -12.31
N ALA A 646 15.01 19.56 -11.39
CA ALA A 646 16.37 20.05 -11.58
C ALA A 646 17.05 19.29 -12.74
N ALA A 647 17.69 20.02 -13.63
CA ALA A 647 18.63 19.52 -14.65
C ALA A 647 20.04 20.06 -14.32
N PRO A 648 21.16 19.50 -14.86
CA PRO A 648 21.28 18.39 -15.80
C PRO A 648 22.06 17.17 -15.28
N VAL A 649 21.83 16.04 -15.95
CA VAL A 649 22.73 14.90 -16.23
C VAL A 649 23.99 14.80 -15.34
N ALA A 650 23.86 14.21 -14.16
CA ALA A 650 24.97 13.48 -13.53
C ALA A 650 24.41 12.41 -12.58
N ASN A 651 24.80 11.17 -12.84
CA ASN A 651 24.87 10.04 -11.91
C ASN A 651 23.60 9.67 -11.12
N VAL A 652 22.76 8.83 -11.73
CA VAL A 652 21.99 7.83 -10.98
C VAL A 652 22.46 6.46 -11.46
N CYS A 653 23.48 5.93 -10.78
CA CYS A 653 23.83 4.51 -10.79
C CYS A 653 23.13 3.88 -9.59
N THR A 654 21.95 3.32 -9.82
CA THR A 654 21.32 2.36 -8.90
C THR A 654 20.79 1.20 -9.74
N PRO A 655 21.09 -0.05 -9.41
CA PRO A 655 20.77 -1.18 -10.27
C PRO A 655 19.26 -1.47 -10.20
N LEU A 656 18.61 -1.41 -11.35
CA LEU A 656 17.27 -1.97 -11.52
C LEU A 656 17.36 -3.49 -11.31
N ARG A 657 16.86 -3.98 -10.17
CA ARG A 657 16.46 -5.38 -10.04
C ARG A 657 15.30 -5.62 -11.00
N ILE A 658 15.57 -6.40 -12.04
CA ILE A 658 14.57 -6.88 -12.98
C ILE A 658 14.12 -8.25 -12.45
N ASP A 659 13.00 -8.27 -11.74
CA ASP A 659 12.31 -9.51 -11.42
C ASP A 659 11.74 -10.09 -12.72
N SER A 660 12.23 -11.28 -13.06
CA SER A 660 11.82 -12.04 -14.23
C SER A 660 10.44 -12.66 -13.97
N SER A 661 9.36 -11.94 -14.29
CA SER A 661 8.01 -12.49 -14.23
C SER A 661 7.71 -13.42 -15.42
N GLY A 662 7.67 -14.73 -15.14
CA GLY A 662 6.90 -15.71 -15.89
C GLY A 662 5.55 -15.94 -15.20
N LYS A 663 4.49 -15.48 -15.86
CA LYS A 663 3.03 -15.63 -15.58
C LYS A 663 2.63 -17.03 -15.08
N LEU A 664 1.84 -17.21 -14.00
CA LEU A 664 0.35 -17.11 -13.86
C LEU A 664 -0.05 -17.64 -12.45
N PRO A 665 -1.28 -17.40 -11.94
CA PRO A 665 -2.06 -16.17 -11.75
C PRO A 665 -2.38 -15.91 -10.24
N PRO A 666 -2.76 -14.70 -9.80
CA PRO A 666 -3.40 -14.54 -8.50
C PRO A 666 -4.90 -14.25 -8.62
N THR A 667 -5.61 -14.94 -7.73
CA THR A 667 -7.04 -14.83 -7.43
C THR A 667 -7.30 -13.58 -6.59
N GLU A 668 -8.46 -12.99 -6.81
CA GLU A 668 -8.98 -11.74 -6.25
C GLU A 668 -9.26 -11.82 -4.74
N VAL A 669 -8.73 -10.89 -3.93
CA VAL A 669 -9.38 -10.24 -2.76
C VAL A 669 -8.67 -8.88 -2.55
N ASN A 670 -9.23 -7.78 -3.06
CA ASN A 670 -9.98 -6.76 -2.31
C ASN A 670 -9.14 -5.95 -1.31
N MET A 671 -8.84 -4.69 -1.66
CA MET A 671 -8.89 -3.55 -0.73
C MET A 671 -9.23 -2.27 -1.49
N ASN A 672 -10.47 -1.83 -1.35
CA ASN A 672 -10.83 -0.41 -1.36
C ASN A 672 -11.28 -0.06 0.06
N SER A 673 -10.46 0.70 0.78
CA SER A 673 -10.93 1.58 1.86
C SER A 673 -10.04 2.80 1.87
N LYS A 674 -10.52 3.86 1.20
CA LYS A 674 -10.09 5.23 1.49
C LYS A 674 -10.87 5.67 2.73
N THR A 675 -10.14 5.96 3.79
CA THR A 675 -10.56 6.91 4.83
C THR A 675 -9.49 7.99 4.86
N ASP A 676 -9.96 9.23 4.80
CA ASP A 676 -9.16 10.45 4.82
C ASP A 676 -8.44 10.61 6.16
N ALA A 677 -7.15 10.99 6.12
CA ALA A 677 -6.44 11.73 7.17
C ALA A 677 -5.05 12.16 6.64
N GLU A 678 -4.96 13.42 6.20
CA GLU A 678 -4.09 14.46 6.78
C GLU A 678 -2.73 14.04 7.40
N GLY A 679 -1.65 14.65 6.89
CA GLY A 679 -0.55 15.15 7.73
C GLY A 679 0.83 14.48 7.65
N SER A 680 1.78 15.27 7.14
CA SER A 680 3.18 15.38 7.57
C SER A 680 4.27 14.44 7.06
N ARG A 681 5.36 15.08 6.62
CA ARG A 681 6.60 14.56 6.06
C ARG A 681 7.62 14.38 7.19
N SER A 682 8.32 13.25 7.23
CA SER A 682 9.62 13.12 7.91
C SER A 682 10.71 12.92 6.86
N VAL A 683 11.60 13.90 6.78
CA VAL A 683 12.85 13.89 6.02
C VAL A 683 13.98 13.67 7.03
N VAL A 684 15.07 13.04 6.57
CA VAL A 684 16.39 12.85 7.21
C VAL A 684 16.61 11.49 7.89
N ARG A 685 17.07 10.51 7.10
CA ARG A 685 18.26 9.70 7.43
C ARG A 685 18.80 8.97 6.19
N SER A 686 19.71 9.59 5.44
CA SER A 686 20.62 8.84 4.56
C SER A 686 21.83 9.68 4.18
N LEU A 687 22.82 9.71 5.07
CA LEU A 687 24.20 10.05 4.74
C LEU A 687 25.08 9.20 5.66
N PHE A 688 25.47 8.01 5.20
CA PHE A 688 26.76 7.35 5.46
C PHE A 688 26.72 5.99 4.74
N GLY A 689 27.38 5.91 3.59
CA GLY A 689 27.68 4.66 2.92
C GLY A 689 28.95 4.07 3.51
N ALA A 690 28.85 2.86 4.05
CA ALA A 690 30.00 2.00 4.28
C ALA A 690 29.77 0.69 3.50
N SER A 691 30.63 0.49 2.50
CA SER A 691 30.75 -0.75 1.75
C SER A 691 31.42 -1.84 2.59
N GLY A 692 30.93 -3.07 2.46
CA GLY A 692 31.78 -4.26 2.56
C GLY A 692 31.53 -5.19 3.75
N ALA A 693 30.58 -6.12 3.60
CA ALA A 693 30.77 -7.54 3.93
C ALA A 693 29.62 -8.35 3.31
N SER A 694 29.96 -9.20 2.33
CA SER A 694 29.08 -10.24 1.81
C SER A 694 29.46 -11.58 2.44
N SER A 695 28.45 -12.32 2.90
CA SER A 695 28.46 -13.78 2.91
C SER A 695 27.03 -14.32 3.04
N SER A 696 26.46 -14.66 1.87
CA SER A 696 25.60 -15.81 1.60
C SER A 696 24.70 -16.40 2.71
N THR A 697 23.39 -16.21 2.55
CA THR A 697 22.39 -17.28 2.41
C THR A 697 21.21 -16.73 1.60
N SER A 698 20.52 -17.59 0.85
CA SER A 698 19.25 -17.27 0.17
C SER A 698 18.27 -16.56 1.12
N PRO A 699 17.35 -15.68 0.65
CA PRO A 699 16.38 -15.08 1.53
C PRO A 699 15.36 -16.15 1.91
N VAL A 700 15.67 -16.94 2.92
CA VAL A 700 14.66 -17.40 3.85
C VAL A 700 14.08 -16.10 4.40
N ASN A 701 12.82 -15.81 4.07
CA ASN A 701 12.13 -14.64 4.59
C ASN A 701 12.06 -14.78 6.11
N LEU A 702 13.06 -14.20 6.79
CA LEU A 702 13.14 -14.13 8.24
C LEU A 702 11.82 -13.56 8.77
N PRO A 703 11.34 -14.04 9.93
CA PRO A 703 10.16 -13.47 10.54
C PRO A 703 10.35 -11.99 10.81
N THR A 704 9.39 -11.19 10.33
CA THR A 704 9.35 -9.75 10.54
C THR A 704 9.32 -9.50 12.05
N GLU A 705 9.93 -8.41 12.53
CA GLU A 705 9.91 -8.04 13.96
C GLU A 705 8.48 -8.02 14.53
N ASN A 706 7.49 -7.56 13.75
CA ASN A 706 6.08 -7.58 14.14
C ASN A 706 5.52 -9.00 14.35
N GLU A 707 5.97 -9.97 13.56
CA GLU A 707 5.54 -11.37 13.71
C GLU A 707 6.19 -12.01 14.92
N GLN A 708 7.46 -11.68 15.19
CA GLN A 708 8.15 -12.12 16.40
C GLN A 708 7.45 -11.56 17.64
N MET A 709 7.15 -10.25 17.63
CA MET A 709 6.43 -9.58 18.71
C MET A 709 5.02 -10.17 18.92
N VAL A 710 4.24 -10.42 17.87
CA VAL A 710 2.91 -11.05 17.99
C VAL A 710 3.04 -12.49 18.51
N ASN A 711 4.05 -13.24 18.06
CA ASN A 711 4.31 -14.61 18.49
C ASN A 711 4.72 -14.66 19.97
N GLU A 712 5.61 -13.78 20.41
CA GLU A 712 5.98 -13.61 21.82
C GLU A 712 4.75 -13.23 22.65
N MET A 713 3.96 -12.25 22.21
CA MET A 713 2.74 -11.82 22.91
C MET A 713 1.68 -12.93 23.03
N LEU A 714 1.59 -13.86 22.07
CA LEU A 714 0.65 -15.00 22.12
C LEU A 714 1.11 -16.14 23.03
N HIS A 715 2.42 -16.35 23.13
CA HIS A 715 3.00 -17.49 23.84
C HIS A 715 3.53 -17.13 25.24
N GLU A 716 3.68 -15.85 25.58
CA GLU A 716 4.08 -15.42 26.91
C GLU A 716 2.88 -15.16 27.84
N ASP A 717 2.75 -16.05 28.83
CA ASP A 717 1.88 -15.88 29.98
C ASP A 717 2.54 -14.91 30.99
N GLY A 718 2.21 -13.63 30.86
CA GLY A 718 2.14 -12.70 31.98
C GLY A 718 3.44 -12.16 32.60
N GLY A 719 4.62 -12.41 32.04
CA GLY A 719 5.89 -11.83 32.50
C GLY A 719 6.35 -10.68 31.60
N ALA A 720 6.94 -9.64 32.18
CA ALA A 720 7.42 -8.45 31.46
C ALA A 720 8.27 -8.77 30.21
N ILE A 721 8.15 -7.94 29.18
CA ILE A 721 9.09 -7.81 28.06
C ILE A 721 10.45 -7.36 28.65
N ALA A 722 11.17 -8.29 29.26
CA ALA A 722 12.43 -8.08 29.94
C ALA A 722 13.43 -9.04 29.30
N GLY A 723 14.31 -8.46 28.50
CA GLY A 723 15.28 -9.17 27.69
C GLY A 723 16.20 -10.06 28.50
N ASN A 724 16.19 -11.35 28.16
CA ASN A 724 17.19 -12.29 28.63
C ASN A 724 17.96 -12.87 27.42
N SER A 725 19.11 -12.27 27.11
CA SER A 725 20.30 -12.96 26.56
C SER A 725 21.54 -12.06 26.71
N ASN A 726 22.03 -11.93 27.94
CA ASN A 726 23.32 -11.32 28.27
C ASN A 726 24.29 -12.50 28.51
N ASP A 727 25.35 -12.68 27.71
CA ASP A 727 26.66 -12.11 28.07
C ASP A 727 27.53 -11.65 26.88
N ALA A 728 27.10 -11.88 25.63
CA ALA A 728 27.87 -11.43 24.45
C ALA A 728 27.40 -10.07 23.89
N ARG A 729 26.17 -9.64 24.21
CA ARG A 729 25.57 -8.38 23.70
C ARG A 729 25.93 -7.14 24.51
N THR A 730 26.44 -7.31 25.73
CA THR A 730 26.74 -6.19 26.64
C THR A 730 27.88 -5.34 26.11
N ILE A 731 28.94 -5.94 25.57
CA ILE A 731 30.09 -5.22 25.02
C ILE A 731 29.72 -4.42 23.76
N GLU A 732 28.88 -5.00 22.89
CA GLU A 732 28.43 -4.31 21.69
C GLU A 732 27.43 -3.19 22.00
N LYS A 733 26.58 -3.39 23.02
CA LYS A 733 25.69 -2.36 23.52
C LYS A 733 26.45 -1.21 24.19
N ASP A 734 27.44 -1.51 25.03
CA ASP A 734 28.29 -0.50 25.68
C ASP A 734 29.08 0.32 24.65
N PHE A 735 29.59 -0.34 23.59
CA PHE A 735 30.23 0.35 22.47
C PHE A 735 29.23 1.22 21.70
N GLN A 736 28.04 0.70 21.38
CA GLN A 736 26.99 1.47 20.71
C GLN A 736 26.54 2.67 21.54
N ASP A 737 26.42 2.52 22.86
CA ASP A 737 26.06 3.60 23.77
C ASP A 737 27.17 4.64 23.86
N LYS A 738 28.46 4.23 23.83
CA LYS A 738 29.58 5.17 23.76
C LYS A 738 29.65 5.91 22.42
N VAL A 739 29.36 5.23 21.31
CA VAL A 739 29.27 5.86 19.98
C VAL A 739 28.10 6.85 19.94
N ARG A 740 26.94 6.48 20.50
CA ARG A 740 25.78 7.37 20.61
C ARG A 740 26.10 8.61 21.43
N GLU A 741 26.70 8.44 22.62
CA GLU A 741 27.09 9.55 23.50
C GLU A 741 28.07 10.50 22.81
N THR A 742 29.08 9.97 22.10
CA THR A 742 30.05 10.78 21.37
C THR A 742 29.43 11.51 20.17
N MET A 743 28.51 10.88 19.44
CA MET A 743 27.79 11.52 18.35
C MET A 743 26.81 12.60 18.84
N GLU A 744 26.07 12.35 19.92
CA GLU A 744 25.18 13.33 20.52
C GLU A 744 25.96 14.53 21.06
N LYS A 745 27.09 14.28 21.72
CA LYS A 745 27.99 15.34 22.18
C LYS A 745 28.50 16.17 20.99
N ALA A 746 29.01 15.54 19.95
CA ALA A 746 29.48 16.25 18.75
C ALA A 746 28.36 17.04 18.06
N PHE A 747 27.13 16.54 18.05
CA PHE A 747 25.96 17.26 17.53
C PHE A 747 25.69 18.53 18.34
N TRP A 748 25.60 18.42 19.67
CA TRP A 748 25.34 19.58 20.53
C TRP A 748 26.50 20.58 20.55
N ASP A 749 27.75 20.12 20.40
CA ASP A 749 28.91 20.98 20.23
C ASP A 749 28.80 21.82 18.95
N VAL A 750 28.40 21.21 17.82
CA VAL A 750 28.16 21.93 16.54
C VAL A 750 27.03 22.96 16.66
N VAL A 751 25.92 22.60 17.34
CA VAL A 751 24.80 23.53 17.60
C VAL A 751 25.24 24.68 18.52
N THR A 752 26.11 24.40 19.50
CA THR A 752 26.68 25.42 20.39
C THR A 752 27.58 26.37 19.63
N ASP A 753 28.43 25.85 18.75
CA ASP A 753 29.38 26.62 17.97
C ASP A 753 28.70 27.46 16.87
N SER A 754 27.60 26.98 16.28
CA SER A 754 26.85 27.75 15.26
C SER A 754 26.22 29.03 15.81
N MET A 755 25.90 29.03 17.11
CA MET A 755 25.37 30.19 17.82
C MET A 755 26.47 31.04 18.48
N ARG A 756 27.73 30.57 18.50
CA ARG A 756 28.89 31.22 19.11
C ARG A 756 29.75 31.90 18.02
N GLY A 757 29.41 33.14 17.67
CA GLY A 757 30.21 33.96 16.74
C GLY A 757 29.58 35.33 16.45
N ASP A 758 30.31 36.20 15.74
CA ASP A 758 29.87 37.57 15.37
C ASP A 758 28.63 37.59 14.45
N LYS A 759 28.33 36.45 13.81
CA LYS A 759 27.13 36.20 12.99
C LYS A 759 26.55 34.83 13.37
N PRO A 760 25.69 34.75 14.39
CA PRO A 760 25.09 33.49 14.82
C PRO A 760 24.13 32.95 13.75
N ASP A 761 24.23 31.65 13.46
CA ASP A 761 23.28 30.93 12.61
C ASP A 761 22.27 30.17 13.48
N TYR A 762 21.08 30.74 13.61
CA TYR A 762 19.97 30.19 14.39
C TYR A 762 19.13 29.17 13.62
N SER A 763 19.47 28.82 12.38
CA SER A 763 18.71 27.84 11.59
C SER A 763 18.61 26.48 12.28
N GLN A 764 19.69 26.02 12.92
CA GLN A 764 19.71 24.77 13.69
C GLN A 764 18.82 24.84 14.93
N LEU A 765 18.81 25.99 15.62
CA LEU A 765 17.97 26.24 16.78
C LEU A 765 16.47 26.21 16.43
N ILE A 766 16.09 26.90 15.34
CA ILE A 766 14.71 26.92 14.85
C ILE A 766 14.25 25.51 14.46
N ASN A 767 15.13 24.71 13.85
CA ASN A 767 14.82 23.31 13.53
C ASN A 767 14.63 22.44 14.78
N LEU A 768 15.38 22.66 15.85
CA LEU A 768 15.20 21.94 17.13
C LEU A 768 13.89 22.32 17.81
N VAL A 769 13.53 23.61 17.83
CA VAL A 769 12.22 24.05 18.36
C VAL A 769 11.07 23.51 17.52
N LYS A 770 11.26 23.45 16.19
CA LYS A 770 10.32 22.79 15.29
C LYS A 770 10.18 21.29 15.60
N GLU A 771 11.27 20.59 15.90
CA GLU A 771 11.24 19.18 16.30
C GLU A 771 10.47 18.98 17.61
N VAL A 772 10.66 19.85 18.60
CA VAL A 772 9.88 19.87 19.85
C VAL A 772 8.39 20.04 19.55
N ARG A 773 8.02 21.03 18.74
CA ARG A 773 6.64 21.31 18.35
C ARG A 773 5.99 20.13 17.60
N ASP A 774 6.66 19.65 16.56
CA ASP A 774 6.13 18.60 15.69
C ASP A 774 6.01 17.27 16.47
N SER A 775 6.96 16.97 17.36
CA SER A 775 6.90 15.78 18.23
C SER A 775 5.76 15.85 19.26
N LEU A 776 5.53 17.01 19.87
CA LEU A 776 4.39 17.22 20.78
C LEU A 776 3.06 17.12 20.03
N HIS A 777 2.98 17.70 18.83
CA HIS A 777 1.80 17.64 17.97
C HIS A 777 1.44 16.19 17.57
N ASP A 778 2.44 15.34 17.33
CA ASP A 778 2.22 13.95 16.97
C ASP A 778 1.73 13.10 18.15
N LEU A 779 2.13 13.45 19.36
CA LEU A 779 1.71 12.79 20.60
C LEU A 779 0.38 13.33 21.15
N ALA A 780 -0.03 14.53 20.77
CA ALA A 780 -1.19 15.21 21.33
C ALA A 780 -2.54 14.73 20.76
N PRO A 781 -3.61 14.73 21.60
CA PRO A 781 -4.99 14.58 21.14
C PRO A 781 -5.39 15.67 20.13
N LYS A 782 -6.41 15.40 19.30
CA LYS A 782 -6.82 16.31 18.21
C LYS A 782 -7.15 17.72 18.69
N GLU A 783 -7.67 17.84 19.90
CA GLU A 783 -8.11 19.08 20.54
C GLU A 783 -6.94 20.01 20.92
N TRP A 784 -5.72 19.47 21.11
CA TRP A 784 -4.55 20.25 21.56
C TRP A 784 -3.56 20.55 20.44
N LYS A 785 -3.79 20.00 19.24
CA LYS A 785 -2.89 20.18 18.09
C LYS A 785 -2.81 21.64 17.62
N GLU A 786 -3.95 22.33 17.57
CA GLU A 786 -4.01 23.75 17.21
C GLU A 786 -3.36 24.62 18.31
N GLU A 787 -3.62 24.29 19.59
CA GLU A 787 -3.01 24.98 20.75
C GLU A 787 -1.46 24.93 20.69
N ILE A 788 -0.89 23.79 20.29
CA ILE A 788 0.58 23.63 20.18
C ILE A 788 1.18 24.48 19.06
N TYR A 789 0.49 24.64 17.92
CA TYR A 789 0.97 25.52 16.85
C TYR A 789 0.87 27.00 17.19
N GLU A 790 -0.16 27.40 17.94
CA GLU A 790 -0.35 28.80 18.37
C GLU A 790 0.68 29.22 19.42
N ASN A 791 1.07 28.33 20.34
CA ASN A 791 2.02 28.64 21.40
C ASN A 791 3.50 28.45 21.01
N ILE A 792 3.78 27.64 19.98
CA ILE A 792 5.14 27.45 19.42
C ILE A 792 5.17 27.96 17.98
N ASP A 793 5.14 29.29 17.84
CA ASP A 793 5.19 29.97 16.55
C ASP A 793 6.64 30.15 16.07
N LEU A 794 6.96 29.48 14.95
CA LEU A 794 8.29 29.52 14.35
C LEU A 794 8.57 30.83 13.59
N GLU A 795 7.55 31.52 13.10
CA GLU A 795 7.70 32.80 12.39
C GLU A 795 8.01 33.92 13.37
N ILE A 796 7.35 33.92 14.53
CA ILE A 796 7.67 34.84 15.62
C ILE A 796 9.07 34.53 16.16
N LEU A 797 9.41 33.26 16.37
CA LEU A 797 10.74 32.86 16.82
C LEU A 797 11.85 33.29 15.84
N SER A 798 11.64 33.12 14.53
CA SER A 798 12.62 33.53 13.52
C SER A 798 12.80 35.05 13.52
N GLN A 799 11.72 35.82 13.63
CA GLN A 799 11.78 37.28 13.69
C GLN A 799 12.51 37.79 14.94
N VAL A 800 12.25 37.19 16.12
CA VAL A 800 12.93 37.54 17.37
C VAL A 800 14.43 37.29 17.27
N LEU A 801 14.83 36.14 16.71
CA LEU A 801 16.24 35.76 16.55
C LEU A 801 16.97 36.59 15.47
N GLU A 802 16.29 36.95 14.37
CA GLU A 802 16.84 37.79 13.29
C GLU A 802 16.99 39.26 13.69
N SER A 803 16.17 39.75 14.62
CA SER A 803 16.24 41.14 15.10
C SER A 803 17.45 41.43 16.00
N GLY A 804 18.22 40.40 16.38
CA GLY A 804 19.35 40.51 17.30
C GLY A 804 18.94 40.73 18.76
N SER A 805 17.65 40.82 19.07
CA SER A 805 17.17 40.76 20.46
C SER A 805 17.28 39.33 20.95
N GLN A 806 18.26 39.06 21.80
CA GLN A 806 18.39 37.79 22.51
C GLN A 806 17.31 37.73 23.59
N ASP A 807 16.05 37.66 23.19
CA ASP A 807 14.91 37.62 24.11
C ASP A 807 14.82 36.22 24.73
N THR A 808 15.59 36.04 25.81
CA THR A 808 15.55 34.90 26.72
C THR A 808 14.13 34.59 27.21
N GLN A 809 13.23 35.58 27.25
CA GLN A 809 11.90 35.41 27.80
C GLN A 809 10.98 34.65 26.84
N TYR A 810 10.98 34.98 25.55
CA TYR A 810 10.11 34.31 24.57
C TYR A 810 10.51 32.84 24.37
N LEU A 811 11.81 32.56 24.24
CA LEU A 811 12.28 31.18 24.12
C LEU A 811 12.11 30.39 25.43
N GLY A 812 12.25 31.07 26.58
CA GLY A 812 11.89 30.50 27.88
C GLY A 812 10.41 30.14 27.98
N GLN A 813 9.51 30.96 27.45
CA GLN A 813 8.06 30.67 27.38
C GLN A 813 7.77 29.45 26.51
N ILE A 814 8.43 29.31 25.35
CA ILE A 814 8.30 28.14 24.49
C ILE A 814 8.74 26.86 25.22
N LEU A 815 9.88 26.91 25.92
CA LEU A 815 10.39 25.76 26.68
C LEU A 815 9.47 25.40 27.84
N GLN A 816 8.99 26.40 28.59
CA GLN A 816 8.07 26.21 29.70
C GLN A 816 6.73 25.61 29.23
N TYR A 817 6.16 26.15 28.14
CA TYR A 817 4.96 25.61 27.51
C TYR A 817 5.16 24.16 27.06
N SER A 818 6.30 23.87 26.42
CA SER A 818 6.63 22.52 25.96
C SER A 818 6.71 21.53 27.11
N LEU A 819 7.35 21.89 28.23
CA LEU A 819 7.44 21.05 29.43
C LEU A 819 6.09 20.87 30.13
N ASP A 820 5.28 21.93 30.21
CA ASP A 820 3.91 21.82 30.73
C ASP A 820 3.03 20.91 29.85
N MET A 821 3.24 20.93 28.53
CA MET A 821 2.54 20.05 27.60
C MET A 821 3.00 18.60 27.73
N VAL A 822 4.31 18.34 27.86
CA VAL A 822 4.83 16.99 28.16
C VAL A 822 4.17 16.47 29.43
N ARG A 823 4.14 17.26 30.51
CA ARG A 823 3.49 16.87 31.78
C ARG A 823 2.00 16.52 31.58
N LYS A 824 1.26 17.31 30.79
CA LYS A 824 -0.16 17.02 30.50
C LYS A 824 -0.38 15.72 29.70
N LEU A 825 0.59 15.33 28.86
CA LEU A 825 0.51 14.15 28.00
C LEU A 825 1.03 12.87 28.68
N SER A 826 1.86 13.02 29.71
CA SER A 826 2.42 11.92 30.49
C SER A 826 1.42 11.27 31.45
N ALA A 827 1.80 10.12 32.01
CA ALA A 827 1.00 9.43 33.02
C ALA A 827 1.05 10.14 34.39
N ALA A 828 -0.10 10.27 35.04
CA ALA A 828 -0.24 10.94 36.35
C ALA A 828 0.69 10.40 37.46
N ALA A 829 1.16 9.15 37.35
CA ALA A 829 2.10 8.55 38.29
C ALA A 829 3.52 9.16 38.23
N LYS A 830 3.87 9.85 37.14
CA LYS A 830 5.18 10.49 36.93
C LYS A 830 5.16 12.01 37.06
N ASP A 831 3.99 12.60 37.27
CA ASP A 831 3.83 14.06 37.33
C ASP A 831 4.70 14.70 38.40
N ASP A 832 4.82 14.08 39.58
CA ASP A 832 5.63 14.59 40.69
C ASP A 832 7.14 14.52 40.39
N GLU A 833 7.59 13.45 39.73
CA GLU A 833 8.99 13.25 39.32
C GLU A 833 9.39 14.23 38.20
N MET A 834 8.56 14.37 37.17
CA MET A 834 8.77 15.34 36.09
C MET A 834 8.70 16.79 36.59
N LYS A 835 7.83 17.09 37.56
CA LYS A 835 7.77 18.43 38.16
C LYS A 835 9.06 18.75 38.91
N ALA A 836 9.57 17.80 39.69
CA ALA A 836 10.84 17.98 40.40
C ALA A 836 12.03 18.13 39.43
N SER A 837 12.06 17.39 38.31
CA SER A 837 13.12 17.52 37.29
C SER A 837 13.01 18.84 36.53
N HIS A 838 11.81 19.31 36.22
CA HIS A 838 11.54 20.62 35.62
C HIS A 838 11.97 21.77 36.55
N ASP A 839 11.56 21.74 37.82
CA ASP A 839 11.94 22.77 38.81
C ASP A 839 13.47 22.79 39.03
N LYS A 840 14.11 21.62 39.00
CA LYS A 840 15.58 21.49 39.04
C LYS A 840 16.25 22.10 37.81
N LEU A 841 15.72 21.88 36.61
CA LEU A 841 16.26 22.51 35.41
C LEU A 841 16.07 24.03 35.42
N LEU A 842 14.91 24.54 35.84
CA LEU A 842 14.67 25.98 35.94
C LEU A 842 15.63 26.65 36.93
N SER A 843 15.91 26.00 38.05
CA SER A 843 16.90 26.49 39.02
C SER A 843 18.35 26.41 38.50
N GLU A 844 18.72 25.37 37.75
CA GLU A 844 20.03 25.27 37.08
C GLU A 844 20.22 26.32 35.98
N LEU A 845 19.17 26.62 35.21
CA LEU A 845 19.17 27.66 34.20
C LEU A 845 19.28 29.06 34.82
N ALA A 846 18.54 29.31 35.91
CA ALA A 846 18.63 30.56 36.68
C ALA A 846 20.04 30.77 37.26
N ALA A 847 20.64 29.73 37.86
CA ALA A 847 22.00 29.80 38.40
C ALA A 847 23.06 30.02 37.31
N SER A 848 22.87 29.46 36.11
CA SER A 848 23.80 29.66 34.98
C SER A 848 23.77 31.07 34.36
N SER A 849 22.81 31.91 34.75
CA SER A 849 22.68 33.28 34.28
C SER A 849 23.52 34.29 35.08
N GLU A 850 23.97 33.95 36.29
CA GLU A 850 24.63 34.89 37.21
C GLU A 850 26.16 34.98 37.06
N ASP A 851 26.81 34.06 36.34
CA ASP A 851 28.25 33.76 36.57
C ASP A 851 29.27 34.11 35.46
N THR A 852 28.92 34.81 34.36
CA THR A 852 29.98 35.26 33.40
C THR A 852 29.65 36.54 32.63
N ASP A 853 30.66 37.40 32.51
CA ASP A 853 30.70 38.75 31.89
C ASP A 853 30.49 38.76 30.34
N ASN A 854 29.82 37.75 29.78
CA ASN A 854 29.64 37.58 28.33
C ASN A 854 28.24 37.04 27.98
N GLY A 855 27.23 37.93 28.00
CA GLY A 855 25.80 37.59 27.92
C GLY A 855 25.34 36.73 26.74
N VAL A 856 26.08 36.72 25.63
CA VAL A 856 25.79 35.86 24.47
C VAL A 856 26.12 34.39 24.78
N SER A 857 27.19 34.13 25.54
CA SER A 857 27.61 32.77 25.87
C SER A 857 26.69 32.12 26.91
N SER A 858 26.18 32.89 27.87
CA SER A 858 25.25 32.38 28.89
C SER A 858 23.88 32.06 28.29
N PHE A 859 23.35 32.90 27.39
CA PHE A 859 22.13 32.62 26.63
C PHE A 859 22.21 31.30 25.84
N VAL A 860 23.27 31.12 25.05
CA VAL A 860 23.44 29.91 24.22
C VAL A 860 23.51 28.64 25.07
N ILE A 861 24.21 28.69 26.20
CA ILE A 861 24.30 27.55 27.12
C ILE A 861 22.94 27.22 27.74
N ALA A 862 22.19 28.23 28.17
CA ALA A 862 20.87 28.04 28.78
C ALA A 862 19.86 27.45 27.79
N VAL A 863 19.83 27.95 26.56
CA VAL A 863 18.94 27.48 25.49
C VAL A 863 19.23 26.03 25.12
N ILE A 864 20.50 25.68 24.95
CA ILE A 864 20.89 24.32 24.56
C ILE A 864 20.57 23.32 25.66
N LYS A 865 20.84 23.68 26.92
CA LYS A 865 20.48 22.84 28.08
C LYS A 865 18.97 22.65 28.16
N GLY A 866 18.19 23.72 28.01
CA GLY A 866 16.73 23.67 27.99
C GLY A 866 16.20 22.75 26.88
N LEU A 867 16.61 22.98 25.63
CA LEU A 867 16.16 22.18 24.48
C LEU A 867 16.56 20.71 24.57
N ARG A 868 17.79 20.43 25.00
CA ARG A 868 18.26 19.06 25.19
C ARG A 868 17.39 18.31 26.19
N PHE A 869 17.05 18.97 27.30
CA PHE A 869 16.17 18.38 28.30
C PHE A 869 14.75 18.18 27.78
N THR A 870 14.15 19.18 27.12
CA THR A 870 12.79 19.03 26.57
C THR A 870 12.69 17.91 25.56
N LEU A 871 13.69 17.76 24.68
CA LEU A 871 13.71 16.68 23.69
C LEU A 871 13.89 15.31 24.35
N GLU A 872 14.65 15.22 25.44
CA GLU A 872 14.82 13.97 26.18
C GLU A 872 13.53 13.56 26.89
N GLU A 873 12.83 14.49 27.52
CA GLU A 873 11.52 14.24 28.14
C GLU A 873 10.47 13.83 27.11
N ILE A 874 10.47 14.45 25.92
CA ILE A 874 9.60 14.04 24.80
C ILE A 874 9.92 12.62 24.34
N LYS A 875 11.20 12.22 24.24
CA LYS A 875 11.58 10.84 23.89
C LYS A 875 11.08 9.84 24.94
N GLN A 876 11.21 10.16 26.22
CA GLN A 876 10.66 9.31 27.28
C GLN A 876 9.14 9.16 27.16
N LEU A 877 8.43 10.27 26.89
CA LEU A 877 7.00 10.27 26.64
C LEU A 877 6.63 9.39 25.42
N GLN A 878 7.40 9.42 24.32
CA GLN A 878 7.17 8.53 23.17
C GLN A 878 7.28 7.05 23.56
N VAL A 879 8.28 6.70 24.39
CA VAL A 879 8.46 5.32 24.90
C VAL A 879 7.27 4.91 25.79
N GLU A 880 6.73 5.83 26.58
CA GLU A 880 5.58 5.57 27.42
C GLU A 880 4.29 5.39 26.63
N VAL A 881 4.01 6.31 25.70
CA VAL A 881 2.82 6.24 24.84
C VAL A 881 2.85 4.96 24.00
N SER A 882 4.02 4.60 23.44
CA SER A 882 4.16 3.34 22.70
C SER A 882 3.96 2.11 23.59
N LYS A 883 4.51 2.09 24.81
CA LYS A 883 4.27 1.02 25.80
C LYS A 883 2.78 0.90 26.16
N ALA A 884 2.12 2.03 26.41
CA ALA A 884 0.68 2.07 26.72
C ALA A 884 -0.17 1.59 25.53
N TYR A 885 0.19 1.97 24.31
CA TYR A 885 -0.48 1.52 23.10
C TYR A 885 -0.32 0.00 22.88
N VAL A 886 0.89 -0.54 23.08
CA VAL A 886 1.14 -1.99 23.03
C VAL A 886 0.31 -2.72 24.09
N GLN A 887 0.23 -2.21 25.32
CA GLN A 887 -0.61 -2.76 26.37
C GLN A 887 -2.10 -2.71 26.02
N LEU A 888 -2.58 -1.64 25.39
CA LEU A 888 -3.96 -1.51 24.93
C LEU A 888 -4.31 -2.51 23.81
N MET A 889 -3.36 -2.76 22.90
CA MET A 889 -3.54 -3.73 21.81
C MET A 889 -3.33 -5.18 22.25
N GLN A 890 -2.64 -5.42 23.36
CA GLN A 890 -2.27 -6.74 23.85
C GLN A 890 -3.46 -7.72 23.97
N PRO A 891 -4.65 -7.36 24.48
CA PRO A 891 -5.79 -8.27 24.53
C PRO A 891 -6.29 -8.68 23.13
N THR A 892 -6.24 -7.78 22.17
CA THR A 892 -6.63 -8.07 20.77
C THR A 892 -5.62 -8.97 20.09
N ILE A 893 -4.33 -8.74 20.34
CA ILE A 893 -3.22 -9.55 19.82
C ILE A 893 -3.23 -10.95 20.44
N LYS A 894 -3.49 -11.07 21.76
CA LYS A 894 -3.66 -12.36 22.44
C LYS A 894 -4.95 -13.11 22.06
N GLY A 895 -5.91 -12.40 21.46
CA GLY A 895 -7.16 -12.98 20.96
C GLY A 895 -7.00 -13.67 19.60
N SER A 896 -8.13 -13.96 18.95
CA SER A 896 -8.15 -14.64 17.64
C SER A 896 -7.43 -13.87 16.53
N ALA A 897 -7.37 -12.53 16.63
CA ALA A 897 -6.77 -11.69 15.60
C ALA A 897 -5.24 -11.89 15.47
N GLY A 898 -4.50 -12.08 16.58
CA GLY A 898 -3.07 -12.38 16.50
C GLY A 898 -2.79 -13.76 15.92
N VAL A 899 -3.64 -14.75 16.25
CA VAL A 899 -3.55 -16.09 15.68
C VAL A 899 -3.80 -16.08 14.18
N GLU A 900 -4.83 -15.37 13.72
CA GLU A 900 -5.12 -15.18 12.29
C GLU A 900 -3.98 -14.46 11.57
N TYR A 901 -3.38 -13.44 12.19
CA TYR A 901 -2.22 -12.73 11.65
C TYR A 901 -1.02 -13.67 11.44
N LEU A 902 -0.66 -14.47 12.44
CA LEU A 902 0.44 -15.43 12.33
C LEU A 902 0.12 -16.56 11.35
N GLN A 903 -1.12 -17.05 11.31
CA GLN A 903 -1.55 -18.06 10.34
C GLN A 903 -1.46 -17.54 8.90
N LYS A 904 -1.83 -16.28 8.68
CA LYS A 904 -1.69 -15.64 7.38
C LYS A 904 -0.22 -15.45 7.00
N ALA A 905 0.60 -14.92 7.92
CA ALA A 905 2.04 -14.76 7.70
C ALA A 905 2.76 -16.11 7.46
N PHE A 906 2.31 -17.17 8.13
CA PHE A 906 2.76 -18.54 7.89
C PHE A 906 2.32 -19.04 6.50
N GLY A 907 1.04 -18.85 6.16
CA GLY A 907 0.47 -19.25 4.88
C GLY A 907 1.09 -18.55 3.67
N ASP A 908 1.41 -17.26 3.81
CA ASP A 908 2.08 -16.46 2.77
C ASP A 908 3.51 -16.95 2.52
N ARG A 909 4.20 -17.47 3.56
CA ARG A 909 5.58 -17.98 3.45
C ARG A 909 5.69 -19.43 3.02
N TYR A 910 4.89 -20.30 3.61
CA TYR A 910 5.05 -21.75 3.48
C TYR A 910 3.91 -22.40 2.69
N GLY A 911 2.90 -21.62 2.30
CA GLY A 911 1.69 -22.09 1.65
C GLY A 911 0.63 -22.59 2.65
N PRO A 912 -0.53 -23.06 2.16
CA PRO A 912 -1.57 -23.63 3.01
C PRO A 912 -1.01 -24.77 3.89
N PRO A 913 -1.51 -24.98 5.12
CA PRO A 913 -0.98 -25.98 6.05
C PRO A 913 -0.86 -27.40 5.45
N ALA A 914 -1.76 -27.77 4.54
CA ALA A 914 -1.73 -29.04 3.82
C ALA A 914 -0.51 -29.22 2.90
N ASN A 915 0.03 -28.11 2.38
CA ASN A 915 1.19 -28.09 1.48
C ASN A 915 2.49 -27.67 2.20
N ALA A 916 2.40 -27.14 3.42
CA ALA A 916 3.54 -26.69 4.21
C ALA A 916 4.53 -27.83 4.56
N SER A 917 4.05 -29.08 4.58
CA SER A 917 4.86 -30.30 4.75
C SER A 917 5.93 -30.48 3.68
N ALA A 918 5.70 -30.00 2.45
CA ALA A 918 6.68 -30.02 1.38
C ALA A 918 7.74 -28.91 1.51
N SER A 919 7.35 -27.79 2.13
CA SER A 919 8.20 -26.61 2.34
C SER A 919 9.06 -26.70 3.61
N LEU A 920 8.64 -27.47 4.61
CA LEU A 920 9.29 -27.63 5.92
C LEU A 920 9.59 -29.11 6.25
N PRO A 921 10.47 -29.78 5.50
CA PRO A 921 10.72 -31.21 5.65
C PRO A 921 11.36 -31.58 6.99
N VAL A 922 12.23 -30.72 7.54
CA VAL A 922 12.90 -30.93 8.83
C VAL A 922 11.90 -30.81 9.99
N THR A 923 11.02 -29.81 9.94
CA THR A 923 9.97 -29.62 10.95
C THR A 923 9.00 -30.80 10.95
N LEU A 924 8.65 -31.33 9.77
CA LEU A 924 7.82 -32.54 9.67
C LEU A 924 8.53 -33.77 10.25
N GLN A 925 9.84 -33.92 10.02
CA GLN A 925 10.62 -35.00 10.60
C GLN A 925 10.67 -34.92 12.13
N TRP A 926 10.84 -33.72 12.69
CA TRP A 926 10.79 -33.47 14.13
C TRP A 926 9.41 -33.78 14.72
N ILE A 927 8.34 -33.24 14.12
CA ILE A 927 6.96 -33.50 14.57
C ILE A 927 6.64 -34.99 14.46
N SER A 928 7.06 -35.67 13.40
CA SER A 928 6.82 -37.11 13.23
C SER A 928 7.58 -37.95 14.25
N ALA A 929 8.80 -37.54 14.61
CA ALA A 929 9.59 -38.20 15.65
C ALA A 929 9.00 -37.98 17.05
N SER A 930 8.43 -36.81 17.33
CA SER A 930 7.77 -36.52 18.60
C SER A 930 6.34 -37.06 18.67
N LYS A 931 5.68 -37.32 17.53
CA LYS A 931 4.27 -37.73 17.49
C LYS A 931 3.99 -39.02 18.25
N SER A 932 4.88 -40.02 18.17
CA SER A 932 4.71 -41.25 18.95
C SER A 932 4.84 -41.03 20.46
N ILE A 933 5.62 -40.03 20.87
CA ILE A 933 5.79 -39.64 22.28
C ILE A 933 4.55 -38.89 22.76
N VAL A 934 4.10 -37.89 21.98
CA VAL A 934 2.90 -37.09 22.27
C VAL A 934 1.65 -37.95 22.27
N ASP A 935 1.47 -38.86 21.31
CA ASP A 935 0.31 -39.75 21.29
C ASP A 935 0.33 -40.69 22.50
N GLY A 936 1.51 -41.09 22.98
CA GLY A 936 1.69 -41.84 24.23
C GLY A 936 1.31 -41.04 25.47
N GLU A 937 1.90 -39.86 25.65
CA GLU A 937 1.61 -38.95 26.77
C GLU A 937 0.15 -38.47 26.77
N TRP A 938 -0.44 -38.23 25.60
CA TRP A 938 -1.84 -37.86 25.45
C TRP A 938 -2.78 -39.01 25.81
N SER A 939 -2.41 -40.25 25.43
CA SER A 939 -3.15 -41.44 25.84
C SER A 939 -3.03 -41.69 27.34
N GLU A 940 -1.88 -41.39 27.94
CA GLU A 940 -1.64 -41.48 29.38
C GLU A 940 -2.37 -40.37 30.16
N HIS A 941 -2.47 -39.16 29.59
CA HIS A 941 -3.27 -38.06 30.12
C HIS A 941 -4.77 -38.35 30.05
N LEU A 942 -5.26 -38.87 28.91
CA LEU A 942 -6.65 -39.33 28.76
C LEU A 942 -6.94 -40.50 29.70
N GLY A 943 -5.98 -41.41 29.86
CA GLY A 943 -6.03 -42.48 30.86
C GLY A 943 -6.14 -41.93 32.28
N SER A 944 -5.33 -40.93 32.62
CA SER A 944 -5.35 -40.25 33.94
C SER A 944 -6.65 -39.48 34.18
N LEU A 945 -7.20 -38.81 33.15
CA LEU A 945 -8.50 -38.15 33.19
C LEU A 945 -9.65 -39.15 33.37
N SER A 946 -9.51 -40.37 32.84
CA SER A 946 -10.50 -41.45 33.01
C SER A 946 -10.41 -42.17 34.36
N VAL A 947 -9.32 -41.98 35.11
CA VAL A 947 -9.13 -42.53 36.47
C VAL A 947 -9.59 -41.55 37.55
N LEU A 948 -9.91 -40.30 37.21
CA LEU A 948 -10.56 -39.37 38.15
C LEU A 948 -11.98 -39.88 38.48
N PRO A 949 -12.29 -40.21 39.74
CA PRO A 949 -13.66 -40.54 40.11
C PRO A 949 -14.52 -39.30 39.90
N ALA A 950 -15.69 -39.49 39.29
CA ALA A 950 -16.76 -38.50 39.27
C ALA A 950 -17.15 -38.15 40.72
N ALA A 951 -16.48 -37.15 41.30
CA ALA A 951 -16.76 -36.62 42.61
C ALA A 951 -17.28 -35.19 42.46
N ASN A 952 -18.60 -35.12 42.52
CA ASN A 952 -19.43 -34.00 42.99
C ASN A 952 -19.59 -32.79 42.07
N HIS A 953 -20.64 -32.89 41.25
CA HIS A 953 -21.52 -31.75 40.99
C HIS A 953 -22.02 -31.15 42.31
N VAL A 954 -21.70 -29.88 42.53
CA VAL A 954 -22.56 -28.88 43.18
C VAL A 954 -22.53 -27.64 42.31
#